data_AF-A0AAW6KHQ3-F1
#
_entry.id   AF-A0AAW6KHQ3-F1
#
_cell.length_a   1.000
_cell.length_b   1.000
_cell.length_c   1.000
_cell.angle_alpha   90.00
_cell.angle_beta   90.00
_cell.angle_gamma   90.00
#
_symmetry.space_group_name_H-M   'P 1'
#
loop_
_entity.id
_entity.type
_entity.pdbx_description
1 polymer ?
#
loop_
_entity_poly.entity_id
_entity_poly.type
_entity_poly.pdbx_seq_one_letter_code
_entity_poly.pdbx_strand_id
1 'polypeptide(L)'
;LIKQIGSAVGDEVRGFHHLDPAANGVNVWAPVVDLLRDPRWGRNEEGYSEDPFLTGEIATAYASGLRGEHPFYLKTVPTLKHFLAYNNETDRGFSSSSIDPRNMNEYYLKPFKTAISAKAAYSLMPAYNSVNDKPAILSPLLNSTVKGKWAGDDFFIVSDAFDPSGIVTDHKYYDSHEKAHAHAVKAGIDNFTDQGENPGLTKTALTGALKNGLMSEKDLDQALANTFSIRFRTGEFDPDELNPYSRLTDGVINSPKHRQLAKKAAEKAIVLLKNDRNLLPFNTRKNENIAVIGPFGNALYEDWYSGTMPYRKTPLDGIADKIGKDRVSFAEGLEQSGFKSALTGKFVTAGRDGKQPLTASADKLEKSAAFDAADWGESIFTLRAQANGLYVSLQDDGKLIADQKQPNGWTVKETFQFEQQPDGTFAIKNTANGKYLTAGKDGTLTAAAEKPATAAEKFSKAIIKSSTEEAVRLAKTADKAVVFVGNNPYINGRETEDRKDITLPPAQENLLKAVSKANPNTVLVVTSSYPFALNWAKVHIPAIIYSAHGGQEAGSALADILFGDENPGGRLTQTWHTSVKELPDMMNYDIIKGKRTYKYFEGKPLYPFGHGLSYTAFHYSGLSVSSDSIKKDGSVTIRVNVTNTGGRKGDEVVQLYTSPLFNTRVKQPNLDLKNFQRVELAPKETKTVTFKLKQADLAFWDVTSETFAVERGAYKISVGSSAADIRKTKRIFVQGETIRERNLRRQTNAENYDDYKGVLITEESKYGGDAVKSSTANAWIAFHDVRFKGEKRIKAKVASRGGGEIGIFLDHPQKGKQIGSLKVPDTSGLHNWKTIKASVRKSAGTHRIYFVFKGKVAIDTFQFER
;
A
#
# COMPACT_ATOMS: atom_id res chain seq x y z
N LEU A 1 2.62 11.73 -18.06
CA LEU A 1 1.57 10.70 -18.12
C LEU A 1 0.67 10.75 -16.90
N ILE A 2 1.14 10.47 -15.69
CA ILE A 2 0.32 10.50 -14.45
C ILE A 2 -0.51 11.78 -14.29
N LYS A 3 0.08 12.97 -14.51
CA LYS A 3 -0.66 14.24 -14.51
C LYS A 3 -1.79 14.32 -15.54
N GLN A 4 -1.61 13.71 -16.71
CA GLN A 4 -2.66 13.64 -17.73
C GLN A 4 -3.79 12.71 -17.30
N ILE A 5 -3.46 11.61 -16.62
CA ILE A 5 -4.45 10.68 -16.03
C ILE A 5 -5.27 11.44 -14.97
N GLY A 6 -4.60 12.12 -14.04
CA GLY A 6 -5.29 12.95 -13.03
C GLY A 6 -6.18 14.03 -13.67
N SER A 7 -5.73 14.66 -14.75
CA SER A 7 -6.56 15.64 -15.47
C SER A 7 -7.79 15.01 -16.10
N ALA A 8 -7.67 13.84 -16.74
CA ALA A 8 -8.79 13.13 -17.35
C ALA A 8 -9.80 12.68 -16.28
N VAL A 9 -9.33 12.13 -15.16
CA VAL A 9 -10.19 11.80 -14.01
C VAL A 9 -10.90 13.05 -13.49
N GLY A 10 -10.19 14.18 -13.34
CA GLY A 10 -10.81 15.44 -12.93
C GLY A 10 -11.84 15.97 -13.93
N ASP A 11 -11.63 15.75 -15.22
CA ASP A 11 -12.62 16.09 -16.26
C ASP A 11 -13.88 15.22 -16.11
N GLU A 12 -13.72 13.91 -15.91
CA GLU A 12 -14.85 13.00 -15.72
C GLU A 12 -15.60 13.24 -14.41
N VAL A 13 -14.91 13.57 -13.31
CA VAL A 13 -15.54 14.00 -12.04
C VAL A 13 -16.43 15.21 -12.28
N ARG A 14 -15.98 16.20 -13.07
CA ARG A 14 -16.80 17.36 -13.44
C ARG A 14 -17.97 16.97 -14.34
N GLY A 15 -17.77 16.02 -15.26
CA GLY A 15 -18.86 15.45 -16.07
C GLY A 15 -19.95 14.77 -15.23
N PHE A 16 -19.56 13.96 -14.24
CA PHE A 16 -20.51 13.33 -13.31
C PHE A 16 -21.18 14.36 -12.38
N HIS A 17 -20.42 15.36 -11.90
CA HIS A 17 -20.98 16.48 -11.13
C HIS A 17 -21.99 17.30 -11.94
N HIS A 18 -21.79 17.46 -13.25
CA HIS A 18 -22.75 18.12 -14.13
C HIS A 18 -24.05 17.32 -14.27
N LEU A 19 -23.97 15.98 -14.32
CA LEU A 19 -25.14 15.10 -14.40
C LEU A 19 -25.97 15.12 -13.11
N ASP A 20 -25.31 15.01 -11.96
CA ASP A 20 -25.96 15.02 -10.66
C ASP A 20 -25.00 15.63 -9.62
N PRO A 21 -25.10 16.95 -9.36
CA PRO A 21 -24.22 17.63 -8.42
C PRO A 21 -24.51 17.28 -6.96
N ALA A 22 -25.70 16.73 -6.66
CA ALA A 22 -26.05 16.29 -5.31
C ALA A 22 -25.39 14.95 -4.96
N ALA A 23 -25.28 14.03 -5.93
CA ALA A 23 -24.64 12.74 -5.74
C ALA A 23 -23.11 12.79 -5.94
N ASN A 24 -22.59 13.69 -6.79
CA ASN A 24 -21.19 13.68 -7.20
C ASN A 24 -20.47 14.95 -6.78
N GLY A 25 -19.76 14.92 -5.64
CA GLY A 25 -18.92 16.02 -5.21
C GLY A 25 -17.64 16.17 -6.04
N VAL A 26 -17.04 17.37 -6.00
CA VAL A 26 -15.72 17.63 -6.62
C VAL A 26 -14.55 17.51 -5.64
N ASN A 27 -14.82 17.08 -4.40
CA ASN A 27 -13.79 16.63 -3.45
C ASN A 27 -13.42 15.19 -3.76
N VAL A 28 -12.19 14.97 -4.24
CA VAL A 28 -11.72 13.67 -4.70
C VAL A 28 -10.74 13.12 -3.66
N TRP A 29 -11.14 12.04 -2.98
CA TRP A 29 -10.34 11.35 -1.95
C TRP A 29 -9.22 10.48 -2.54
N ALA A 30 -8.35 11.13 -3.31
CA ALA A 30 -7.19 10.56 -3.96
C ALA A 30 -6.12 11.64 -4.20
N PRO A 31 -4.84 11.27 -4.33
CA PRO A 31 -4.31 9.91 -4.25
C PRO A 31 -4.10 9.37 -2.83
N VAL A 32 -4.02 8.05 -2.71
CA VAL A 32 -3.40 7.36 -1.58
C VAL A 32 -1.88 7.51 -1.68
N VAL A 33 -1.24 7.95 -0.60
CA VAL A 33 0.20 8.21 -0.54
C VAL A 33 0.91 7.41 0.55
N ASP A 34 0.18 6.51 1.19
CA ASP A 34 0.72 5.46 2.04
C ASP A 34 1.77 4.64 1.27
N LEU A 35 2.87 4.31 1.96
CA LEU A 35 4.03 3.68 1.34
C LEU A 35 3.87 2.17 1.32
N LEU A 36 4.31 1.53 0.23
CA LEU A 36 4.23 0.09 0.02
C LEU A 36 5.29 -0.66 0.85
N ARG A 37 5.28 -0.47 2.18
CA ARG A 37 6.27 -0.96 3.14
C ARG A 37 6.23 -2.47 3.34
N ASP A 38 5.04 -3.06 3.27
CA ASP A 38 4.81 -4.48 3.50
C ASP A 38 3.92 -5.05 2.38
N PRO A 39 4.36 -6.08 1.63
CA PRO A 39 3.59 -6.64 0.53
C PRO A 39 2.33 -7.39 0.97
N ARG A 40 2.14 -7.59 2.28
CA ARG A 40 0.93 -8.19 2.87
C ARG A 40 -0.19 -7.20 3.13
N TRP A 41 0.10 -5.90 3.15
CA TRP A 41 -0.91 -4.89 3.46
C TRP A 41 -2.07 -4.96 2.47
N GLY A 42 -3.30 -5.05 2.97
CA GLY A 42 -4.51 -5.25 2.18
C GLY A 42 -4.84 -4.12 1.20
N ARG A 43 -4.25 -2.92 1.35
CA ARG A 43 -4.47 -1.79 0.44
C ARG A 43 -3.23 -1.40 -0.36
N ASN A 44 -2.29 -2.33 -0.51
CA ASN A 44 -1.09 -2.13 -1.32
C ASN A 44 -1.42 -1.73 -2.78
N GLU A 45 -2.61 -2.10 -3.28
CA GLU A 45 -3.08 -1.76 -4.63
C GLU A 45 -3.32 -0.27 -4.86
N GLU A 46 -3.61 0.48 -3.81
CA GLU A 46 -3.91 1.91 -3.90
C GLU A 46 -2.66 2.79 -3.82
N GLY A 47 -1.58 2.29 -3.23
CA GLY A 47 -0.34 3.03 -3.07
C GLY A 47 0.57 2.96 -4.29
N TYR A 48 1.56 3.87 -4.35
CA TYR A 48 2.41 4.00 -5.55
C TYR A 48 3.76 3.28 -5.45
N SER A 49 4.43 3.35 -4.30
CA SER A 49 5.79 2.84 -4.15
C SER A 49 6.18 2.62 -2.68
N GLU A 50 7.17 1.74 -2.46
CA GLU A 50 7.90 1.66 -1.18
C GLU A 50 8.90 2.80 -1.01
N ASP A 51 9.13 3.64 -2.03
CA ASP A 51 10.05 4.77 -1.97
C ASP A 51 9.31 6.11 -1.73
N PRO A 52 9.65 6.87 -0.68
CA PRO A 52 8.94 8.09 -0.33
C PRO A 52 9.17 9.25 -1.31
N PHE A 53 10.28 9.26 -2.06
CA PHE A 53 10.49 10.24 -3.11
C PHE A 53 9.60 9.90 -4.32
N LEU A 54 9.62 8.65 -4.78
CA LEU A 54 8.80 8.23 -5.93
C LEU A 54 7.30 8.40 -5.65
N THR A 55 6.82 7.99 -4.47
CA THR A 55 5.42 8.21 -4.07
C THR A 55 5.06 9.69 -4.04
N GLY A 56 5.94 10.54 -3.49
CA GLY A 56 5.74 11.99 -3.49
C GLY A 56 5.64 12.60 -4.90
N GLU A 57 6.51 12.19 -5.83
CA GLU A 57 6.50 12.66 -7.22
C GLU A 57 5.24 12.21 -7.99
N ILE A 58 4.86 10.94 -7.86
CA ILE A 58 3.67 10.39 -8.54
C ILE A 58 2.40 11.03 -7.97
N ALA A 59 2.29 11.14 -6.65
CA ALA A 59 1.15 11.77 -5.99
C ALA A 59 1.02 13.24 -6.38
N THR A 60 2.13 13.98 -6.39
CA THR A 60 2.15 15.38 -6.83
C THR A 60 1.67 15.51 -8.28
N ALA A 61 2.13 14.64 -9.18
CA ALA A 61 1.70 14.65 -10.57
C ALA A 61 0.20 14.37 -10.71
N TYR A 62 -0.32 13.33 -10.04
CA TYR A 62 -1.73 12.93 -10.14
C TYR A 62 -2.65 14.00 -9.54
N ALA A 63 -2.36 14.44 -8.32
CA ALA A 63 -3.11 15.49 -7.63
C ALA A 63 -3.09 16.81 -8.41
N SER A 64 -1.94 17.21 -8.99
CA SER A 64 -1.89 18.40 -9.85
C SER A 64 -2.78 18.29 -11.08
N GLY A 65 -2.90 17.09 -11.66
CA GLY A 65 -3.81 16.83 -12.77
C GLY A 65 -5.27 17.00 -12.37
N LEU A 66 -5.66 16.37 -11.25
CA LEU A 66 -6.99 16.47 -10.65
C LEU A 66 -7.35 17.93 -10.34
N ARG A 67 -6.44 18.65 -9.69
CA ARG A 67 -6.58 20.07 -9.31
C ARG A 67 -6.84 20.99 -10.52
N GLY A 68 -6.28 20.67 -11.68
CA GLY A 68 -6.26 21.57 -12.83
C GLY A 68 -5.26 22.73 -12.67
N GLU A 69 -5.18 23.60 -13.68
CA GLU A 69 -4.13 24.63 -13.78
C GLU A 69 -4.62 26.06 -13.55
N HIS A 70 -5.94 26.27 -13.43
CA HIS A 70 -6.46 27.62 -13.23
C HIS A 70 -5.92 28.24 -11.92
N PRO A 71 -5.52 29.53 -11.93
CA PRO A 71 -4.83 30.15 -10.80
C PRO A 71 -5.70 30.29 -9.54
N PHE A 72 -7.02 30.46 -9.72
CA PHE A 72 -7.99 30.57 -8.64
C PHE A 72 -8.83 29.30 -8.49
N TYR A 73 -9.71 29.05 -9.47
CA TYR A 73 -10.57 27.87 -9.52
C TYR A 73 -9.82 26.53 -9.52
N LEU A 74 -10.34 25.60 -8.74
CA LEU A 74 -9.92 24.20 -8.65
C LEU A 74 -10.86 23.35 -9.53
N LYS A 75 -10.29 22.53 -10.42
CA LYS A 75 -11.06 21.57 -11.21
C LYS A 75 -11.67 20.53 -10.28
N THR A 76 -10.87 19.92 -9.44
CA THR A 76 -11.34 19.14 -8.29
C THR A 76 -10.51 19.52 -7.08
N VAL A 77 -10.87 19.01 -5.91
CA VAL A 77 -10.09 19.13 -4.68
C VAL A 77 -9.42 17.80 -4.39
N PRO A 78 -8.13 17.61 -4.74
CA PRO A 78 -7.42 16.39 -4.40
C PRO A 78 -7.17 16.35 -2.90
N THR A 79 -7.51 15.21 -2.30
CA THR A 79 -7.38 14.94 -0.87
C THR A 79 -6.40 13.79 -0.68
N LEU A 80 -5.21 14.09 -0.15
CA LEU A 80 -4.22 13.06 0.12
C LEU A 80 -4.67 12.19 1.28
N LYS A 81 -4.39 10.88 1.23
CA LYS A 81 -4.73 9.97 2.33
C LYS A 81 -3.76 8.78 2.42
N HIS A 82 -3.62 8.12 3.56
CA HIS A 82 -4.25 8.42 4.85
C HIS A 82 -3.17 8.89 5.81
N PHE A 83 -3.38 10.04 6.46
CA PHE A 83 -2.36 10.67 7.31
C PHE A 83 -2.45 10.15 8.75
N LEU A 84 -1.59 9.26 9.22
CA LEU A 84 -0.40 8.74 8.55
C LEU A 84 -0.02 7.34 9.02
N ALA A 85 0.86 6.72 8.25
CA ALA A 85 1.45 5.41 8.53
C ALA A 85 0.39 4.31 8.68
N TYR A 86 -0.49 4.27 7.68
CA TYR A 86 -1.59 3.33 7.61
C TYR A 86 -1.24 2.23 6.62
N ASN A 87 -0.56 1.20 7.12
CA ASN A 87 -0.08 0.07 6.32
C ASN A 87 -0.45 -1.28 6.93
N ASN A 88 -1.62 -1.34 7.57
CA ASN A 88 -2.31 -2.56 8.02
C ASN A 88 -3.82 -2.32 8.03
N GLU A 89 -4.59 -3.31 7.60
CA GLU A 89 -6.06 -3.28 7.60
C GLU A 89 -6.66 -4.01 8.80
N THR A 90 -6.02 -5.13 9.18
CA THR A 90 -6.37 -5.90 10.36
C THR A 90 -6.22 -5.01 11.59
N ASP A 91 -7.26 -4.95 12.41
CA ASP A 91 -7.32 -4.12 13.61
C ASP A 91 -7.04 -2.63 13.38
N ARG A 92 -7.26 -2.10 12.16
CA ARG A 92 -6.92 -0.71 11.82
C ARG A 92 -7.43 0.35 12.81
N GLY A 93 -8.65 0.21 13.33
CA GLY A 93 -9.25 1.13 14.33
C GLY A 93 -8.76 0.94 15.77
N PHE A 94 -7.94 -0.07 16.05
CA PHE A 94 -7.42 -0.40 17.39
C PHE A 94 -5.89 -0.44 17.46
N SER A 95 -5.26 -0.62 16.31
CA SER A 95 -3.81 -0.75 16.17
C SER A 95 -3.10 0.58 16.37
N SER A 96 -1.83 0.50 16.77
CA SER A 96 -0.96 1.66 16.99
C SER A 96 0.38 1.46 16.29
N SER A 97 0.68 2.33 15.32
CA SER A 97 1.95 2.36 14.61
C SER A 97 2.99 3.08 15.46
N SER A 98 3.94 2.34 16.03
CA SER A 98 5.07 2.89 16.80
C SER A 98 6.19 3.35 15.85
N ILE A 99 6.42 4.66 15.78
CA ILE A 99 7.31 5.30 14.79
C ILE A 99 8.24 6.29 15.48
N ASP A 100 9.54 6.08 15.34
CA ASP A 100 10.54 7.01 15.85
C ASP A 100 10.72 8.25 14.97
N PRO A 101 11.31 9.34 15.52
CA PRO A 101 11.45 10.59 14.80
C PRO A 101 12.16 10.48 13.45
N ARG A 102 13.11 9.54 13.27
CA ARG A 102 13.78 9.37 11.98
C ARG A 102 12.85 8.76 10.95
N ASN A 103 12.23 7.62 11.28
CA ASN A 103 11.28 6.99 10.38
C ASN A 103 10.11 7.92 10.05
N MET A 104 9.61 8.68 11.04
CA MET A 104 8.56 9.68 10.86
C MET A 104 8.93 10.73 9.81
N ASN A 105 10.08 11.39 9.98
CA ASN A 105 10.50 12.50 9.12
C ASN A 105 11.06 12.07 7.77
N GLU A 106 11.83 10.98 7.72
CA GLU A 106 12.53 10.53 6.50
C GLU A 106 11.63 9.70 5.56
N TYR A 107 10.60 9.03 6.11
CA TYR A 107 9.77 8.09 5.37
C TYR A 107 8.28 8.51 5.35
N TYR A 108 7.58 8.48 6.49
CA TYR A 108 6.12 8.59 6.52
C TYR A 108 5.57 9.99 6.21
N LEU A 109 6.24 11.06 6.65
CA LEU A 109 5.81 12.45 6.36
C LEU A 109 6.20 12.93 4.96
N LYS A 110 7.24 12.33 4.38
CA LYS A 110 7.87 12.82 3.15
C LYS A 110 6.95 12.91 1.94
N PRO A 111 6.12 11.89 1.59
CA PRO A 111 5.25 11.98 0.42
C PRO A 111 4.17 13.07 0.59
N PHE A 112 3.56 13.18 1.78
CA PHE A 112 2.58 14.24 2.09
C PHE A 112 3.19 15.64 1.98
N LYS A 113 4.34 15.85 2.62
CA LYS A 113 5.07 17.12 2.55
C LYS A 113 5.34 17.53 1.11
N THR A 114 5.76 16.58 0.27
CA THR A 114 6.11 16.82 -1.14
C THR A 114 4.91 17.36 -1.92
N ALA A 115 3.78 16.65 -1.90
CA ALA A 115 2.60 17.03 -2.67
C ALA A 115 1.89 18.29 -2.12
N ILE A 116 1.78 18.43 -0.80
CA ILE A 116 1.13 19.61 -0.18
C ILE A 116 1.97 20.87 -0.37
N SER A 117 3.29 20.80 -0.17
CA SER A 117 4.17 21.96 -0.38
C SER A 117 4.23 22.39 -1.84
N ALA A 118 3.99 21.47 -2.78
CA ALA A 118 3.87 21.76 -4.20
C ALA A 118 2.50 22.33 -4.60
N LYS A 119 1.57 22.54 -3.65
CA LYS A 119 0.18 22.97 -3.89
C LYS A 119 -0.57 22.05 -4.87
N ALA A 120 -0.23 20.76 -4.87
CA ALA A 120 -0.89 19.77 -5.72
C ALA A 120 -2.23 19.31 -5.12
N ALA A 121 -2.35 19.33 -3.79
CA ALA A 121 -3.55 18.96 -3.05
C ALA A 121 -3.95 20.10 -2.12
N TYR A 122 -5.26 20.24 -1.90
CA TYR A 122 -5.88 21.27 -1.06
C TYR A 122 -6.68 20.68 0.11
N SER A 123 -6.55 19.36 0.29
CA SER A 123 -7.10 18.66 1.42
C SER A 123 -6.28 17.42 1.79
N LEU A 124 -6.53 16.90 2.98
CA LEU A 124 -5.90 15.73 3.59
C LEU A 124 -6.96 14.96 4.37
N MET A 125 -6.82 13.64 4.42
CA MET A 125 -7.60 12.76 5.27
C MET A 125 -6.66 12.03 6.25
N PRO A 126 -6.90 12.10 7.58
CA PRO A 126 -6.13 11.34 8.56
C PRO A 126 -6.49 9.85 8.49
N ALA A 127 -5.62 9.01 9.04
CA ALA A 127 -5.78 7.56 9.05
C ALA A 127 -6.61 7.04 10.23
N TYR A 128 -7.15 5.82 10.07
CA TYR A 128 -7.85 5.10 11.14
C TYR A 128 -6.98 4.74 12.34
N ASN A 129 -5.73 4.34 12.11
CA ASN A 129 -4.88 3.82 13.18
C ASN A 129 -4.43 4.90 14.17
N SER A 130 -4.02 4.45 15.34
CA SER A 130 -3.21 5.27 16.22
C SER A 130 -1.76 5.32 15.70
N VAL A 131 -1.07 6.42 15.97
CA VAL A 131 0.38 6.57 15.79
C VAL A 131 0.97 6.96 17.13
N ASN A 132 1.95 6.19 17.61
CA ASN A 132 2.52 6.37 18.94
C ASN A 132 1.43 6.43 20.04
N ASP A 133 0.42 5.56 19.95
CA ASP A 133 -0.78 5.45 20.81
C ASP A 133 -1.74 6.65 20.80
N LYS A 134 -1.60 7.56 19.82
CA LYS A 134 -2.54 8.65 19.60
C LYS A 134 -3.36 8.40 18.33
N PRO A 135 -4.70 8.39 18.37
CA PRO A 135 -5.52 8.29 17.15
C PRO A 135 -5.09 9.36 16.13
N ALA A 136 -4.86 8.98 14.87
CA ALA A 136 -4.27 9.91 13.91
C ALA A 136 -5.18 11.11 13.59
N ILE A 137 -6.51 10.95 13.70
CA ILE A 137 -7.50 12.05 13.65
C ILE A 137 -7.32 13.10 14.76
N LEU A 138 -6.65 12.75 15.87
CA LEU A 138 -6.30 13.64 16.97
C LEU A 138 -4.83 14.10 16.91
N SER A 139 -4.12 13.83 15.81
CA SER A 139 -2.69 14.13 15.71
C SER A 139 -2.43 15.64 15.72
N PRO A 140 -1.53 16.14 16.59
CA PRO A 140 -1.15 17.55 16.58
C PRO A 140 -0.39 17.96 15.30
N LEU A 141 0.06 17.00 14.50
CA LEU A 141 0.73 17.27 13.22
C LEU A 141 -0.22 17.87 12.17
N LEU A 142 -1.53 17.62 12.27
CA LEU A 142 -2.54 18.18 11.37
C LEU A 142 -2.48 19.72 11.36
N ASN A 143 -2.56 20.35 12.54
CA ASN A 143 -2.42 21.80 12.65
C ASN A 143 -0.95 22.26 12.58
N SER A 144 -0.07 21.70 13.43
CA SER A 144 1.29 22.24 13.61
C SER A 144 2.21 22.06 12.41
N THR A 145 1.94 21.07 11.56
CA THR A 145 2.83 20.68 10.46
C THR A 145 2.11 20.79 9.12
N VAL A 146 0.96 20.13 8.94
CA VAL A 146 0.26 20.16 7.65
C VAL A 146 -0.23 21.57 7.34
N LYS A 147 -1.14 22.12 8.14
CA LYS A 147 -1.66 23.48 7.94
C LYS A 147 -0.59 24.55 8.17
N GLY A 148 0.08 24.49 9.32
CA GLY A 148 1.01 25.54 9.76
C GLY A 148 2.35 25.63 9.02
N LYS A 149 2.79 24.59 8.30
CA LYS A 149 4.10 24.59 7.60
C LYS A 149 4.03 24.26 6.12
N TRP A 150 3.08 23.44 5.67
CA TRP A 150 3.06 22.95 4.29
C TRP A 150 1.95 23.58 3.44
N ALA A 151 0.74 23.65 3.98
CA ALA A 151 -0.47 23.92 3.21
C ALA A 151 -0.80 25.41 3.02
N GLY A 152 -0.48 26.29 3.97
CA GLY A 152 -0.86 27.71 3.93
C GLY A 152 -2.36 27.94 4.19
N ASP A 153 -2.87 29.10 3.78
CA ASP A 153 -4.18 29.64 4.23
C ASP A 153 -5.42 29.06 3.51
N ASP A 154 -5.25 28.19 2.51
CA ASP A 154 -6.32 27.53 1.78
C ASP A 154 -6.14 26.01 1.87
N PHE A 155 -6.64 25.40 2.94
CA PHE A 155 -6.57 23.95 3.10
C PHE A 155 -7.57 23.47 4.14
N PHE A 156 -8.27 22.38 3.86
CA PHE A 156 -9.14 21.76 4.85
C PHE A 156 -8.85 20.27 5.02
N ILE A 157 -9.13 19.74 6.20
CA ILE A 157 -8.90 18.34 6.55
C ILE A 157 -10.26 17.68 6.79
N VAL A 158 -10.51 16.61 6.05
CA VAL A 158 -11.71 15.77 6.17
C VAL A 158 -11.36 14.51 6.94
N SER A 159 -12.23 14.02 7.83
CA SER A 159 -12.00 12.74 8.51
C SER A 159 -12.13 11.55 7.55
N ASP A 160 -11.49 10.44 7.89
CA ASP A 160 -11.86 9.15 7.29
C ASP A 160 -13.29 8.77 7.73
N ALA A 161 -13.92 7.85 6.99
CA ALA A 161 -15.30 7.47 7.20
C ALA A 161 -15.49 6.77 8.54
N PHE A 162 -16.45 7.23 9.36
CA PHE A 162 -16.76 6.73 10.71
C PHE A 162 -15.67 6.92 11.78
N ASP A 163 -14.47 7.39 11.42
CA ASP A 163 -13.38 7.60 12.37
C ASP A 163 -13.70 8.64 13.48
N PRO A 164 -14.50 9.71 13.25
CA PRO A 164 -14.92 10.61 14.34
C PRO A 164 -15.68 9.88 15.48
N SER A 165 -16.56 8.95 15.12
CA SER A 165 -17.22 8.05 16.08
C SER A 165 -16.24 6.99 16.62
N GLY A 166 -15.34 6.50 15.76
CA GLY A 166 -14.27 5.55 16.08
C GLY A 166 -13.36 5.99 17.23
N ILE A 167 -13.16 7.30 17.45
CA ILE A 167 -12.44 7.83 18.64
C ILE A 167 -13.02 7.26 19.95
N VAL A 168 -14.35 7.07 20.02
CA VAL A 168 -15.07 6.56 21.19
C VAL A 168 -15.29 5.05 21.08
N THR A 169 -15.77 4.56 19.94
CA THR A 169 -16.20 3.16 19.81
C THR A 169 -15.03 2.19 19.66
N ASP A 170 -14.01 2.60 18.89
CA ASP A 170 -12.93 1.73 18.47
C ASP A 170 -11.72 1.98 19.37
N HIS A 171 -11.16 3.21 19.31
CA HIS A 171 -10.00 3.61 20.11
C HIS A 171 -10.30 3.70 21.60
N LYS A 172 -11.56 3.95 21.97
CA LYS A 172 -11.99 4.22 23.37
C LYS A 172 -11.13 5.29 24.04
N TYR A 173 -10.69 6.26 23.25
CA TYR A 173 -9.72 7.27 23.66
C TYR A 173 -10.39 8.39 24.46
N TYR A 174 -11.63 8.72 24.12
CA TYR A 174 -12.53 9.54 24.94
C TYR A 174 -13.78 8.75 25.32
N ASP A 175 -14.36 9.12 26.47
CA ASP A 175 -15.54 8.50 27.06
C ASP A 175 -16.86 9.07 26.52
N SER A 176 -16.81 10.14 25.71
CA SER A 176 -18.00 10.73 25.10
C SER A 176 -17.72 11.29 23.70
N HIS A 177 -18.75 11.25 22.84
CA HIS A 177 -18.69 11.83 21.50
C HIS A 177 -18.49 13.36 21.55
N GLU A 178 -19.04 14.07 22.54
CA GLU A 178 -18.80 15.52 22.70
C GLU A 178 -17.31 15.84 22.86
N LYS A 179 -16.61 15.14 23.77
CA LYS A 179 -15.17 15.35 23.98
C LYS A 179 -14.37 14.95 22.74
N ALA A 180 -14.70 13.81 22.13
CA ALA A 180 -14.03 13.32 20.94
C ALA A 180 -14.09 14.32 19.78
N HIS A 181 -15.30 14.77 19.42
CA HIS A 181 -15.50 15.68 18.30
C HIS A 181 -14.89 17.06 18.58
N ALA A 182 -15.01 17.59 19.80
CA ALA A 182 -14.39 18.85 20.19
C ALA A 182 -12.85 18.82 20.00
N HIS A 183 -12.21 17.72 20.42
CA HIS A 183 -10.77 17.56 20.28
C HIS A 183 -10.35 17.29 18.84
N ALA A 184 -11.17 16.60 18.04
CA ALA A 184 -10.91 16.43 16.61
C ALA A 184 -10.93 17.78 15.86
N VAL A 185 -11.91 18.66 16.14
CA VAL A 185 -11.92 20.02 15.58
C VAL A 185 -10.65 20.79 15.98
N LYS A 186 -10.30 20.76 17.28
CA LYS A 186 -9.10 21.43 17.79
C LYS A 186 -7.79 20.85 17.25
N ALA A 187 -7.74 19.56 16.93
CA ALA A 187 -6.58 18.93 16.29
C ALA A 187 -6.41 19.40 14.84
N GLY A 188 -7.51 19.82 14.20
CA GLY A 188 -7.51 20.44 12.87
C GLY A 188 -8.49 19.82 11.88
N ILE A 189 -9.42 18.95 12.31
CA ILE A 189 -10.45 18.41 11.42
C ILE A 189 -11.50 19.48 11.14
N ASP A 190 -11.77 19.72 9.86
CA ASP A 190 -12.71 20.75 9.41
C ASP A 190 -14.03 20.14 8.91
N ASN A 191 -13.99 18.89 8.44
CA ASN A 191 -15.16 18.18 7.89
C ASN A 191 -15.21 16.74 8.43
N PHE A 192 -16.38 16.32 8.90
CA PHE A 192 -16.60 14.96 9.42
C PHE A 192 -17.39 14.12 8.44
N THR A 193 -16.79 12.99 8.04
CA THR A 193 -17.45 11.89 7.34
C THR A 193 -17.89 10.86 8.37
N ASP A 194 -19.14 10.92 8.84
CA ASP A 194 -19.61 10.04 9.92
C ASP A 194 -21.10 9.71 9.77
N GLN A 195 -21.50 8.52 10.22
CA GLN A 195 -22.89 8.04 10.27
C GLN A 195 -23.68 8.11 8.94
N GLY A 196 -22.98 8.02 7.80
CA GLY A 196 -23.60 8.10 6.47
C GLY A 196 -24.34 9.41 6.26
N GLU A 197 -25.61 9.34 5.86
CA GLU A 197 -26.45 10.52 5.65
C GLU A 197 -27.06 11.10 6.94
N ASN A 198 -26.87 10.45 8.10
CA ASN A 198 -27.48 10.87 9.36
C ASN A 198 -26.53 11.78 10.18
N PRO A 199 -26.74 13.12 10.19
CA PRO A 199 -25.86 14.02 10.92
C PRO A 199 -26.16 14.09 12.43
N GLY A 200 -27.14 13.34 12.94
CA GLY A 200 -27.70 13.50 14.28
C GLY A 200 -26.67 13.37 15.40
N LEU A 201 -25.80 12.36 15.32
CA LEU A 201 -24.73 12.13 16.29
C LEU A 201 -23.73 13.29 16.29
N THR A 202 -23.19 13.63 15.11
CA THR A 202 -22.21 14.71 14.94
C THR A 202 -22.77 16.06 15.39
N LYS A 203 -24.01 16.40 15.02
CA LYS A 203 -24.69 17.63 15.45
C LYS A 203 -24.85 17.67 16.97
N THR A 204 -25.30 16.58 17.58
CA THR A 204 -25.48 16.49 19.04
C THR A 204 -24.13 16.63 19.76
N ALA A 205 -23.10 15.95 19.28
CA ALA A 205 -21.77 16.01 19.85
C ALA A 205 -21.16 17.42 19.81
N LEU A 206 -21.25 18.12 18.66
CA LEU A 206 -20.68 19.46 18.50
C LEU A 206 -21.46 20.54 19.26
N THR A 207 -22.80 20.48 19.22
CA THR A 207 -23.64 21.45 19.98
C THR A 207 -23.48 21.26 21.49
N GLY A 208 -23.43 20.02 21.96
CA GLY A 208 -23.11 19.69 23.36
C GLY A 208 -21.72 20.16 23.75
N ALA A 209 -20.71 19.93 22.91
CA ALA A 209 -19.34 20.38 23.14
C ALA A 209 -19.20 21.90 23.28
N LEU A 210 -19.88 22.68 22.44
CA LEU A 210 -19.95 24.14 22.56
C LEU A 210 -20.61 24.56 23.86
N LYS A 211 -21.80 24.03 24.14
CA LYS A 211 -22.58 24.36 25.35
C LYS A 211 -21.79 24.08 26.63
N ASN A 212 -21.01 23.00 26.63
CA ASN A 212 -20.20 22.57 27.77
C ASN A 212 -18.80 23.21 27.80
N GLY A 213 -18.48 24.13 26.88
CA GLY A 213 -17.18 24.82 26.82
C GLY A 213 -16.00 23.92 26.44
N LEU A 214 -16.25 22.73 25.87
CA LEU A 214 -15.21 21.82 25.40
C LEU A 214 -14.54 22.35 24.12
N MET A 215 -15.22 23.22 23.39
CA MET A 215 -14.70 24.01 22.28
C MET A 215 -15.36 25.38 22.24
N SER A 216 -14.73 26.32 21.54
CA SER A 216 -15.23 27.69 21.34
C SER A 216 -15.86 27.86 19.96
N GLU A 217 -16.69 28.88 19.78
CA GLU A 217 -17.19 29.27 18.45
C GLU A 217 -16.04 29.57 17.48
N LYS A 218 -14.96 30.17 17.97
CA LYS A 218 -13.73 30.42 17.18
C LYS A 218 -13.13 29.13 16.60
N ASP A 219 -13.18 28.01 17.33
CA ASP A 219 -12.68 26.73 16.82
C ASP A 219 -13.52 26.25 15.63
N LEU A 220 -14.85 26.43 15.68
CA LEU A 220 -15.75 26.12 14.57
C LEU A 220 -15.61 27.10 13.41
N ASP A 221 -15.52 28.40 13.69
CA ASP A 221 -15.36 29.43 12.66
C ASP A 221 -14.10 29.18 11.83
N GLN A 222 -13.01 28.73 12.47
CA GLN A 222 -11.80 28.36 11.73
C GLN A 222 -12.04 27.15 10.82
N ALA A 223 -12.72 26.11 11.31
CA ALA A 223 -13.06 24.93 10.50
C ALA A 223 -13.97 25.28 9.31
N LEU A 224 -14.96 26.14 9.54
CA LEU A 224 -15.84 26.66 8.51
C LEU A 224 -15.07 27.53 7.50
N ALA A 225 -14.21 28.44 7.96
CA ALA A 225 -13.40 29.29 7.08
C ALA A 225 -12.49 28.47 6.16
N ASN A 226 -11.83 27.43 6.70
CA ASN A 226 -11.02 26.50 5.91
C ASN A 226 -11.85 25.79 4.84
N THR A 227 -13.02 25.29 5.21
CA THR A 227 -13.93 24.58 4.30
C THR A 227 -14.50 25.51 3.23
N PHE A 228 -14.99 26.69 3.61
CA PHE A 228 -15.57 27.65 2.69
C PHE A 228 -14.53 28.26 1.75
N SER A 229 -13.31 28.52 2.20
CA SER A 229 -12.22 28.95 1.31
C SER A 229 -12.09 28.00 0.12
N ILE A 230 -12.07 26.68 0.37
CA ILE A 230 -11.98 25.69 -0.70
C ILE A 230 -13.24 25.62 -1.57
N ARG A 231 -14.44 25.78 -0.99
CA ARG A 231 -15.70 25.83 -1.76
C ARG A 231 -15.82 27.06 -2.67
N PHE A 232 -15.30 28.22 -2.25
CA PHE A 232 -15.16 29.37 -3.16
C PHE A 232 -14.23 29.03 -4.32
N ARG A 233 -13.14 28.33 -4.03
CA ARG A 233 -12.19 27.91 -5.06
C ARG A 233 -12.72 26.82 -5.98
N THR A 234 -13.74 26.05 -5.63
CA THR A 234 -14.38 25.14 -6.60
C THR A 234 -15.33 25.86 -7.57
N GLY A 235 -15.60 27.14 -7.32
CA GLY A 235 -16.56 27.98 -8.04
C GLY A 235 -18.00 27.72 -7.64
N GLU A 236 -18.25 27.07 -6.50
CA GLU A 236 -19.59 26.63 -6.09
C GLU A 236 -20.58 27.79 -5.89
N PHE A 237 -20.08 28.97 -5.52
CA PHE A 237 -20.91 30.15 -5.26
C PHE A 237 -20.87 31.19 -6.38
N ASP A 238 -20.14 30.92 -7.46
CA ASP A 238 -19.93 31.86 -8.57
C ASP A 238 -20.81 31.50 -9.77
N PRO A 239 -21.18 32.48 -10.61
CA PRO A 239 -21.80 32.20 -11.91
C PRO A 239 -20.91 31.31 -12.80
N ASP A 240 -21.54 30.42 -13.55
CA ASP A 240 -20.84 29.44 -14.42
C ASP A 240 -19.92 30.10 -15.46
N GLU A 241 -20.20 31.33 -15.86
CA GLU A 241 -19.38 32.06 -16.83
C GLU A 241 -17.97 32.38 -16.31
N LEU A 242 -17.81 32.47 -14.99
CA LEU A 242 -16.51 32.74 -14.36
C LEU A 242 -15.68 31.45 -14.19
N ASN A 243 -16.35 30.31 -13.95
CA ASN A 243 -15.68 29.04 -13.69
C ASN A 243 -15.36 28.31 -15.00
N PRO A 244 -14.09 28.18 -15.40
CA PRO A 244 -13.73 27.50 -16.66
C PRO A 244 -14.12 26.02 -16.67
N TYR A 245 -14.34 25.41 -15.50
CA TYR A 245 -14.68 24.00 -15.38
C TYR A 245 -16.19 23.72 -15.44
N SER A 246 -17.06 24.73 -15.35
CA SER A 246 -18.52 24.55 -15.55
C SER A 246 -18.87 24.11 -16.97
N ARG A 247 -17.94 24.27 -17.93
CA ARG A 247 -18.09 23.82 -19.33
C ARG A 247 -17.84 22.33 -19.54
N LEU A 248 -17.35 21.62 -18.52
CA LEU A 248 -17.10 20.18 -18.57
C LEU A 248 -18.41 19.45 -18.26
N THR A 249 -19.13 19.07 -19.30
CA THR A 249 -20.38 18.30 -19.19
C THR A 249 -20.13 16.80 -19.31
N ASP A 250 -21.20 16.00 -19.26
CA ASP A 250 -21.22 14.54 -19.38
C ASP A 250 -20.48 13.97 -20.61
N GLY A 251 -20.39 14.73 -21.72
CA GLY A 251 -19.71 14.30 -22.94
C GLY A 251 -18.20 13.99 -22.79
N VAL A 252 -17.58 14.39 -21.68
CA VAL A 252 -16.18 14.04 -21.38
C VAL A 252 -16.03 12.65 -20.77
N ILE A 253 -17.10 12.09 -20.18
CA ILE A 253 -17.10 10.79 -19.53
C ILE A 253 -16.81 9.69 -20.56
N ASN A 254 -15.79 8.86 -20.29
CA ASN A 254 -15.38 7.78 -21.18
C ASN A 254 -15.13 8.23 -22.64
N SER A 255 -14.68 9.48 -22.82
CA SER A 255 -14.42 10.03 -24.15
C SER A 255 -13.36 9.20 -24.91
N PRO A 256 -13.35 9.20 -26.26
CA PRO A 256 -12.32 8.50 -27.03
C PRO A 256 -10.88 8.83 -26.61
N LYS A 257 -10.64 10.08 -26.20
CA LYS A 257 -9.36 10.55 -25.69
C LYS A 257 -9.00 9.88 -24.35
N HIS A 258 -9.96 9.75 -23.44
CA HIS A 258 -9.76 9.09 -22.15
C HIS A 258 -9.55 7.59 -22.32
N ARG A 259 -10.26 6.95 -23.24
CA ARG A 259 -10.04 5.54 -23.62
C ARG A 259 -8.62 5.29 -24.13
N GLN A 260 -8.13 6.13 -25.04
CA GLN A 260 -6.74 6.06 -25.52
C GLN A 260 -5.72 6.28 -24.40
N LEU A 261 -6.02 7.20 -23.48
CA LEU A 261 -5.16 7.45 -22.33
C LEU A 261 -5.14 6.26 -21.35
N ALA A 262 -6.27 5.59 -21.12
CA ALA A 262 -6.35 4.39 -20.30
C ALA A 262 -5.51 3.26 -20.88
N LYS A 263 -5.61 3.01 -22.19
CA LYS A 263 -4.75 2.04 -22.90
C LYS A 263 -3.26 2.39 -22.75
N LYS A 264 -2.90 3.65 -22.98
CA LYS A 264 -1.51 4.13 -22.82
C LYS A 264 -1.02 4.00 -21.37
N ALA A 265 -1.87 4.23 -20.39
CA ALA A 265 -1.53 4.06 -18.97
C ALA A 265 -1.20 2.59 -18.68
N ALA A 266 -2.04 1.67 -19.14
CA ALA A 266 -1.82 0.22 -18.98
C ALA A 266 -0.53 -0.24 -19.68
N GLU A 267 -0.29 0.14 -20.93
CA GLU A 267 0.95 -0.20 -21.68
C GLU A 267 2.21 0.24 -20.93
N LYS A 268 2.18 1.47 -20.39
CA LYS A 268 3.34 2.09 -19.74
C LYS A 268 3.55 1.58 -18.30
N ALA A 269 2.58 0.86 -17.74
CA ALA A 269 2.62 0.23 -16.42
C ALA A 269 3.06 -1.25 -16.46
N ILE A 270 2.85 -1.97 -17.57
CA ILE A 270 3.23 -3.38 -17.70
C ILE A 270 4.76 -3.55 -17.54
N VAL A 271 5.16 -4.49 -16.69
CA VAL A 271 6.56 -4.79 -16.36
C VAL A 271 6.93 -6.15 -16.94
N LEU A 272 7.94 -6.19 -17.80
CA LEU A 272 8.56 -7.44 -18.22
C LEU A 272 9.58 -7.88 -17.15
N LEU A 273 9.23 -8.88 -16.35
CA LEU A 273 10.08 -9.36 -15.25
C LEU A 273 11.20 -10.28 -15.75
N LYS A 274 10.92 -11.09 -16.77
CA LYS A 274 11.85 -12.07 -17.33
C LYS A 274 11.54 -12.31 -18.80
N ASN A 275 12.56 -12.51 -19.63
CA ASN A 275 12.39 -12.89 -21.05
C ASN A 275 13.62 -13.65 -21.58
N ASP A 276 13.66 -14.95 -21.32
CA ASP A 276 14.71 -15.85 -21.80
C ASP A 276 14.39 -16.34 -23.22
N ARG A 277 15.46 -16.69 -23.97
CA ARG A 277 15.38 -17.23 -25.34
C ARG A 277 14.66 -16.30 -26.34
N ASN A 278 14.48 -15.02 -25.98
CA ASN A 278 13.72 -14.04 -26.75
C ASN A 278 12.33 -14.57 -27.15
N LEU A 279 11.64 -15.24 -26.21
CA LEU A 279 10.28 -15.76 -26.47
C LEU A 279 9.30 -14.64 -26.80
N LEU A 280 9.44 -13.50 -26.12
CA LEU A 280 8.73 -12.26 -26.44
C LEU A 280 9.65 -11.27 -27.18
N PRO A 281 9.09 -10.46 -28.10
CA PRO A 281 7.68 -10.45 -28.52
C PRO A 281 7.32 -11.60 -29.46
N PHE A 282 6.03 -11.93 -29.54
CA PHE A 282 5.48 -12.87 -30.51
C PHE A 282 5.59 -12.35 -31.94
N ASN A 283 5.64 -13.28 -32.91
CA ASN A 283 5.83 -12.94 -34.32
C ASN A 283 4.54 -13.23 -35.09
N THR A 284 3.77 -12.18 -35.36
CA THR A 284 2.51 -12.26 -36.11
C THR A 284 2.66 -12.87 -37.51
N ARG A 285 3.86 -12.83 -38.11
CA ARG A 285 4.13 -13.42 -39.45
C ARG A 285 4.21 -14.94 -39.45
N LYS A 286 4.35 -15.58 -38.28
CA LYS A 286 4.51 -17.04 -38.18
C LYS A 286 3.19 -17.81 -38.18
N ASN A 287 2.05 -17.14 -38.25
CA ASN A 287 0.72 -17.73 -38.16
C ASN A 287 0.54 -18.68 -36.96
N GLU A 288 1.11 -18.30 -35.82
CA GLU A 288 1.10 -19.10 -34.59
C GLU A 288 -0.31 -19.16 -33.95
N ASN A 289 -0.68 -20.34 -33.43
CA ASN A 289 -1.83 -20.55 -32.57
C ASN A 289 -1.44 -20.30 -31.10
N ILE A 290 -2.30 -19.59 -30.37
CA ILE A 290 -2.05 -19.23 -28.96
C ILE A 290 -3.12 -19.85 -28.06
N ALA A 291 -2.70 -20.53 -27.00
CA ALA A 291 -3.58 -20.95 -25.91
C ALA A 291 -3.55 -19.92 -24.79
N VAL A 292 -4.68 -19.23 -24.56
CA VAL A 292 -4.92 -18.33 -23.43
C VAL A 292 -5.46 -19.17 -22.27
N ILE A 293 -4.74 -19.21 -21.15
CA ILE A 293 -5.04 -20.13 -20.06
C ILE A 293 -5.08 -19.39 -18.72
N GLY A 294 -6.05 -19.70 -17.87
CA GLY A 294 -6.13 -19.21 -16.50
C GLY A 294 -7.26 -18.21 -16.23
N PRO A 295 -7.57 -17.93 -14.96
CA PRO A 295 -8.77 -17.20 -14.53
C PRO A 295 -8.83 -15.74 -15.02
N PHE A 296 -7.69 -15.12 -15.31
CA PHE A 296 -7.64 -13.74 -15.83
C PHE A 296 -7.51 -13.66 -17.35
N GLY A 297 -7.47 -14.80 -18.05
CA GLY A 297 -7.29 -14.82 -19.51
C GLY A 297 -8.48 -14.22 -20.26
N ASN A 298 -9.70 -14.32 -19.72
CA ASN A 298 -10.93 -13.77 -20.30
C ASN A 298 -11.77 -13.00 -19.27
N ALA A 299 -11.11 -12.36 -18.30
CA ALA A 299 -11.79 -11.61 -17.25
C ALA A 299 -11.01 -10.35 -16.89
N LEU A 300 -11.74 -9.29 -16.54
CA LEU A 300 -11.23 -8.10 -15.89
C LEU A 300 -12.04 -7.89 -14.63
N TYR A 301 -11.36 -7.79 -13.49
CA TYR A 301 -12.00 -7.54 -12.21
C TYR A 301 -11.97 -6.05 -11.87
N GLU A 302 -13.04 -5.61 -11.22
CA GLU A 302 -13.09 -4.34 -10.50
C GLU A 302 -12.49 -4.51 -9.10
N ASP A 303 -12.15 -3.40 -8.47
CA ASP A 303 -11.82 -3.27 -7.05
C ASP A 303 -12.84 -2.32 -6.36
N TRP A 304 -12.73 -2.11 -5.04
CA TRP A 304 -13.65 -1.25 -4.27
C TRP A 304 -13.70 0.20 -4.72
N TYR A 305 -12.61 0.69 -5.32
CA TYR A 305 -12.41 2.09 -5.67
C TYR A 305 -12.50 2.31 -7.18
N SER A 306 -12.85 1.28 -7.93
CA SER A 306 -13.13 1.34 -9.36
C SER A 306 -14.62 1.59 -9.61
N GLY A 307 -14.92 2.49 -10.55
CA GLY A 307 -16.26 2.59 -11.11
C GLY A 307 -16.55 1.42 -12.06
N THR A 308 -17.83 1.21 -12.37
CA THR A 308 -18.22 0.18 -13.35
C THR A 308 -17.58 0.46 -14.70
N MET A 309 -16.81 -0.52 -15.21
CA MET A 309 -16.15 -0.35 -16.50
C MET A 309 -17.20 -0.20 -17.62
N PRO A 310 -17.16 0.89 -18.42
CA PRO A 310 -18.16 1.13 -19.47
C PRO A 310 -18.08 0.13 -20.63
N TYR A 311 -16.92 -0.52 -20.78
CA TYR A 311 -16.68 -1.66 -21.67
C TYR A 311 -15.48 -2.44 -21.14
N ARG A 312 -15.21 -3.63 -21.70
CA ARG A 312 -14.09 -4.48 -21.27
C ARG A 312 -13.37 -5.03 -22.49
N LYS A 313 -12.04 -4.87 -22.54
CA LYS A 313 -11.14 -5.56 -23.47
C LYS A 313 -10.29 -6.55 -22.69
N THR A 314 -10.72 -7.81 -22.67
CA THR A 314 -10.01 -8.87 -21.94
C THR A 314 -8.71 -9.25 -22.66
N PRO A 315 -7.76 -9.94 -21.98
CA PRO A 315 -6.58 -10.47 -22.66
C PRO A 315 -6.89 -11.38 -23.85
N LEU A 316 -7.93 -12.21 -23.74
CA LEU A 316 -8.43 -13.05 -24.83
C LEU A 316 -8.86 -12.19 -26.03
N ASP A 317 -9.65 -11.13 -25.79
CA ASP A 317 -10.08 -10.19 -26.84
C ASP A 317 -8.87 -9.52 -27.50
N GLY A 318 -7.92 -9.01 -26.70
CA GLY A 318 -6.74 -8.33 -27.22
C GLY A 318 -5.87 -9.23 -28.09
N ILE A 319 -5.65 -10.48 -27.69
CA ILE A 319 -4.88 -11.45 -28.48
C ILE A 319 -5.66 -11.85 -29.74
N ALA A 320 -6.97 -12.08 -29.63
CA ALA A 320 -7.82 -12.40 -30.78
C ALA A 320 -7.92 -11.24 -31.78
N ASP A 321 -7.90 -9.98 -31.32
CA ASP A 321 -7.88 -8.80 -32.19
C ASP A 321 -6.56 -8.73 -33.00
N LYS A 322 -5.45 -9.31 -32.49
CA LYS A 322 -4.15 -9.35 -33.19
C LYS A 322 -4.02 -10.49 -34.20
N ILE A 323 -4.52 -11.68 -33.86
CA ILE A 323 -4.28 -12.89 -34.68
C ILE A 323 -5.57 -13.57 -35.16
N GLY A 324 -6.75 -13.03 -34.89
CA GLY A 324 -8.02 -13.64 -35.28
C GLY A 324 -8.45 -14.77 -34.34
N LYS A 325 -9.76 -14.86 -34.11
CA LYS A 325 -10.37 -15.77 -33.13
C LYS A 325 -10.07 -17.25 -33.39
N ASP A 326 -9.98 -17.65 -34.65
CA ASP A 326 -9.76 -19.06 -35.03
C ASP A 326 -8.37 -19.60 -34.63
N ARG A 327 -7.43 -18.71 -34.31
CA ARG A 327 -6.06 -19.05 -33.87
C ARG A 327 -5.85 -18.88 -32.37
N VAL A 328 -6.91 -18.59 -31.63
CA VAL A 328 -6.85 -18.44 -30.18
C VAL A 328 -7.76 -19.45 -29.52
N SER A 329 -7.21 -20.24 -28.62
CA SER A 329 -7.98 -21.15 -27.77
C SER A 329 -7.97 -20.65 -26.33
N PHE A 330 -9.03 -20.95 -25.58
CA PHE A 330 -9.16 -20.50 -24.20
C PHE A 330 -9.51 -21.66 -23.25
N ALA A 331 -8.83 -21.69 -22.11
CA ALA A 331 -9.24 -22.50 -20.97
C ALA A 331 -9.02 -21.73 -19.67
N GLU A 332 -10.07 -21.51 -18.89
CA GLU A 332 -9.97 -20.78 -17.63
C GLU A 332 -9.13 -21.52 -16.57
N GLY A 333 -8.99 -22.84 -16.70
CA GLY A 333 -8.14 -23.64 -15.82
C GLY A 333 -8.69 -23.82 -14.41
N LEU A 334 -10.02 -23.84 -14.28
CA LEU A 334 -10.72 -24.07 -13.01
C LEU A 334 -11.21 -25.52 -12.91
N GLU A 335 -11.25 -26.02 -11.68
CA GLU A 335 -11.89 -27.31 -11.40
C GLU A 335 -13.40 -27.14 -11.52
N GLN A 336 -14.07 -28.10 -12.18
CA GLN A 336 -15.52 -28.16 -12.20
C GLN A 336 -15.97 -29.32 -11.31
N SER A 337 -16.84 -29.02 -10.34
CA SER A 337 -17.26 -29.98 -9.31
C SER A 337 -18.77 -29.94 -9.08
N GLY A 338 -19.32 -31.08 -8.64
CA GLY A 338 -20.65 -31.21 -8.07
C GLY A 338 -20.59 -31.54 -6.59
N PHE A 339 -21.56 -31.04 -5.83
CA PHE A 339 -21.68 -31.31 -4.39
C PHE A 339 -22.96 -32.09 -4.13
N LYS A 340 -22.86 -33.23 -3.45
CA LYS A 340 -24.00 -34.11 -3.15
C LYS A 340 -24.25 -34.15 -1.66
N SER A 341 -25.44 -33.72 -1.24
CA SER A 341 -25.86 -33.72 0.17
C SER A 341 -25.91 -35.14 0.72
N ALA A 342 -25.34 -35.34 1.91
CA ALA A 342 -25.43 -36.62 2.62
C ALA A 342 -26.84 -36.86 3.20
N LEU A 343 -27.63 -35.81 3.42
CA LEU A 343 -29.02 -35.93 3.89
C LEU A 343 -29.96 -36.38 2.77
N THR A 344 -30.00 -35.64 1.66
CA THR A 344 -30.96 -35.92 0.58
C THR A 344 -30.46 -36.97 -0.41
N GLY A 345 -29.16 -37.24 -0.43
CA GLY A 345 -28.53 -38.11 -1.42
C GLY A 345 -28.56 -37.53 -2.84
N LYS A 346 -28.71 -36.20 -2.98
CA LYS A 346 -28.85 -35.51 -4.28
C LYS A 346 -27.81 -34.40 -4.45
N PHE A 347 -27.49 -34.09 -5.69
CA PHE A 347 -26.60 -33.00 -6.06
C PHE A 347 -27.26 -31.63 -5.89
N VAL A 348 -26.48 -30.67 -5.40
CA VAL A 348 -26.82 -29.26 -5.31
C VAL A 348 -26.96 -28.70 -6.71
N THR A 349 -28.03 -27.95 -6.95
CA THR A 349 -28.38 -27.34 -8.23
C THR A 349 -28.58 -25.84 -8.07
N ALA A 350 -28.29 -25.09 -9.14
CA ALA A 350 -28.60 -23.66 -9.24
C ALA A 350 -29.67 -23.40 -10.32
N GLY A 351 -30.52 -22.41 -10.07
CA GLY A 351 -31.52 -21.94 -11.03
C GLY A 351 -30.87 -21.22 -12.23
N ARG A 352 -31.53 -21.25 -13.38
CA ARG A 352 -31.04 -20.58 -14.61
C ARG A 352 -31.20 -19.06 -14.58
N ASP A 353 -32.13 -18.54 -13.78
CA ASP A 353 -32.47 -17.12 -13.71
C ASP A 353 -31.66 -16.34 -12.66
N GLY A 354 -30.91 -17.04 -11.81
CA GLY A 354 -30.17 -16.44 -10.69
C GLY A 354 -31.07 -15.83 -9.61
N LYS A 355 -32.33 -16.26 -9.49
CA LYS A 355 -33.27 -15.77 -8.48
C LYS A 355 -33.66 -16.82 -7.45
N GLN A 356 -33.53 -18.09 -7.82
CA GLN A 356 -33.92 -19.19 -6.96
C GLN A 356 -32.78 -19.64 -6.04
N PRO A 357 -33.09 -20.04 -4.79
CA PRO A 357 -32.13 -20.68 -3.91
C PRO A 357 -31.52 -21.94 -4.53
N LEU A 358 -30.28 -22.23 -4.17
CA LEU A 358 -29.65 -23.50 -4.47
C LEU A 358 -30.42 -24.63 -3.77
N THR A 359 -30.61 -25.76 -4.46
CA THR A 359 -31.32 -26.93 -3.91
C THR A 359 -30.59 -28.24 -4.19
N ALA A 360 -30.48 -29.13 -3.21
CA ALA A 360 -29.99 -30.49 -3.36
C ALA A 360 -31.08 -31.40 -3.95
N SER A 361 -31.32 -31.27 -5.26
CA SER A 361 -32.51 -31.81 -5.94
C SER A 361 -32.20 -32.73 -7.13
N ALA A 362 -30.99 -32.72 -7.69
CA ALA A 362 -30.63 -33.53 -8.85
C ALA A 362 -30.08 -34.92 -8.49
N ASP A 363 -30.55 -35.97 -9.17
CA ASP A 363 -30.04 -37.34 -8.97
C ASP A 363 -28.72 -37.58 -9.71
N LYS A 364 -28.41 -36.77 -10.73
CA LYS A 364 -27.24 -36.91 -11.60
C LYS A 364 -26.47 -35.60 -11.67
N LEU A 365 -25.19 -35.72 -12.00
CA LEU A 365 -24.31 -34.59 -12.18
C LEU A 365 -24.44 -34.02 -13.59
N GLU A 366 -25.30 -33.00 -13.72
CA GLU A 366 -25.62 -32.28 -14.95
C GLU A 366 -25.21 -30.80 -14.85
N LYS A 367 -25.40 -30.01 -15.93
CA LYS A 367 -24.96 -28.60 -15.98
C LYS A 367 -25.56 -27.74 -14.85
N SER A 368 -26.81 -27.96 -14.48
CA SER A 368 -27.48 -27.30 -13.34
C SER A 368 -26.85 -27.65 -11.99
N ALA A 369 -26.15 -28.78 -11.89
CA ALA A 369 -25.52 -29.31 -10.69
C ALA A 369 -23.99 -29.14 -10.67
N ALA A 370 -23.43 -28.45 -11.66
CA ALA A 370 -21.99 -28.25 -11.82
C ALA A 370 -21.58 -26.82 -11.43
N PHE A 371 -20.44 -26.70 -10.76
CA PHE A 371 -19.88 -25.43 -10.31
C PHE A 371 -18.40 -25.36 -10.66
N ASP A 372 -17.96 -24.21 -11.17
CA ASP A 372 -16.53 -23.90 -11.23
C ASP A 372 -16.06 -23.50 -9.84
N ALA A 373 -15.07 -24.20 -9.31
CA ALA A 373 -14.44 -23.90 -8.04
C ALA A 373 -13.07 -23.25 -8.30
N ALA A 374 -12.97 -21.96 -8.02
CA ALA A 374 -11.70 -21.24 -8.07
C ALA A 374 -11.06 -21.18 -6.67
N ASP A 375 -9.84 -21.68 -6.56
CA ASP A 375 -9.00 -21.60 -5.35
C ASP A 375 -8.18 -20.32 -5.38
N TRP A 376 -8.41 -19.45 -4.39
CA TRP A 376 -7.75 -18.17 -4.23
C TRP A 376 -6.62 -18.21 -3.19
N GLY A 377 -6.25 -19.40 -2.72
CA GLY A 377 -5.29 -19.60 -1.63
C GLY A 377 -5.98 -19.48 -0.27
N GLU A 378 -5.23 -19.78 0.79
CA GLU A 378 -5.73 -19.75 2.18
C GLU A 378 -7.01 -20.58 2.42
N SER A 379 -7.22 -21.63 1.60
CA SER A 379 -8.43 -22.47 1.58
C SER A 379 -9.71 -21.71 1.23
N ILE A 380 -9.60 -20.53 0.61
CA ILE A 380 -10.74 -19.72 0.16
C ILE A 380 -11.08 -20.05 -1.28
N PHE A 381 -12.34 -20.40 -1.50
CA PHE A 381 -12.90 -20.74 -2.79
C PHE A 381 -14.05 -19.82 -3.16
N THR A 382 -14.20 -19.55 -4.45
CA THR A 382 -15.46 -19.05 -5.00
C THR A 382 -16.12 -20.13 -5.84
N LEU A 383 -17.45 -20.21 -5.81
CA LEU A 383 -18.23 -21.12 -6.62
C LEU A 383 -19.00 -20.34 -7.69
N ARG A 384 -18.84 -20.70 -8.97
CA ARG A 384 -19.63 -20.15 -10.07
C ARG A 384 -20.51 -21.23 -10.68
N ALA A 385 -21.82 -21.04 -10.65
CA ALA A 385 -22.76 -22.03 -11.14
C ALA A 385 -22.71 -22.13 -12.67
N GLN A 386 -22.57 -23.34 -13.20
CA GLN A 386 -22.60 -23.57 -14.65
C GLN A 386 -23.99 -23.36 -15.26
N ALA A 387 -25.03 -23.39 -14.43
CA ALA A 387 -26.41 -23.16 -14.86
C ALA A 387 -26.61 -21.78 -15.53
N ASN A 388 -25.97 -20.74 -14.98
CA ASN A 388 -26.18 -19.34 -15.36
C ASN A 388 -24.88 -18.51 -15.47
N GLY A 389 -23.73 -19.04 -15.06
CA GLY A 389 -22.44 -18.34 -15.09
C GLY A 389 -22.26 -17.32 -13.97
N LEU A 390 -23.08 -17.36 -12.91
CA LEU A 390 -23.02 -16.42 -11.79
C LEU A 390 -22.40 -17.07 -10.54
N TYR A 391 -21.76 -16.24 -9.72
CA TYR A 391 -21.17 -16.62 -8.45
C TYR A 391 -22.26 -16.89 -7.42
N VAL A 392 -22.05 -17.95 -6.63
CA VAL A 392 -22.91 -18.29 -5.49
C VAL A 392 -22.65 -17.29 -4.37
N SER A 393 -23.69 -16.57 -3.96
CA SER A 393 -23.68 -15.57 -2.91
C SER A 393 -24.63 -15.94 -1.77
N LEU A 394 -24.23 -15.58 -0.56
CA LEU A 394 -25.06 -15.65 0.63
C LEU A 394 -26.09 -14.51 0.65
N GLN A 395 -27.34 -14.84 0.92
CA GLN A 395 -28.42 -13.88 1.11
C GLN A 395 -28.63 -13.58 2.59
N ASP A 396 -29.28 -12.46 2.90
CA ASP A 396 -29.48 -12.02 4.29
C ASP A 396 -30.36 -12.97 5.10
N ASP A 397 -31.24 -13.73 4.45
CA ASP A 397 -32.05 -14.80 5.07
C ASP A 397 -31.29 -16.13 5.25
N GLY A 398 -29.99 -16.14 4.93
CA GLY A 398 -29.11 -17.29 5.04
C GLY A 398 -29.13 -18.22 3.83
N LYS A 399 -30.00 -18.02 2.83
CA LYS A 399 -30.02 -18.85 1.61
C LYS A 399 -28.84 -18.56 0.70
N LEU A 400 -28.54 -19.51 -0.19
CA LEU A 400 -27.50 -19.37 -1.20
C LEU A 400 -28.17 -19.22 -2.57
N ILE A 401 -27.78 -18.20 -3.34
CA ILE A 401 -28.26 -17.95 -4.72
C ILE A 401 -27.06 -17.70 -5.63
N ALA A 402 -27.10 -18.17 -6.87
CA ALA A 402 -26.10 -17.81 -7.88
C ALA A 402 -26.55 -16.55 -8.64
N ASP A 403 -26.25 -15.36 -8.12
CA ASP A 403 -26.79 -14.07 -8.60
C ASP A 403 -25.71 -13.00 -8.90
N GLN A 404 -24.45 -13.22 -8.48
CA GLN A 404 -23.39 -12.22 -8.64
C GLN A 404 -22.53 -12.43 -9.88
N LYS A 405 -22.14 -11.34 -10.56
CA LYS A 405 -21.22 -11.40 -11.72
C LYS A 405 -19.75 -11.58 -11.33
N GLN A 406 -19.39 -11.12 -10.14
CA GLN A 406 -18.08 -11.25 -9.51
C GLN A 406 -18.26 -11.12 -7.99
N PRO A 407 -17.31 -11.62 -7.18
CA PRO A 407 -17.22 -11.26 -5.77
C PRO A 407 -17.20 -9.73 -5.61
N ASN A 408 -18.00 -9.19 -4.70
CA ASN A 408 -18.10 -7.74 -4.49
C ASN A 408 -18.59 -7.38 -3.08
N GLY A 409 -18.70 -6.07 -2.80
CA GLY A 409 -19.34 -5.53 -1.60
C GLY A 409 -18.47 -5.60 -0.34
N TRP A 410 -18.72 -4.73 0.64
CA TRP A 410 -17.94 -4.61 1.88
C TRP A 410 -17.74 -5.93 2.63
N THR A 411 -18.80 -6.71 2.75
CA THR A 411 -18.72 -8.11 3.18
C THR A 411 -18.86 -8.97 1.94
N VAL A 412 -17.76 -9.62 1.53
CA VAL A 412 -17.77 -10.49 0.34
C VAL A 412 -18.48 -11.78 0.69
N LYS A 413 -19.65 -12.00 0.09
CA LYS A 413 -20.56 -13.10 0.42
C LYS A 413 -20.35 -14.36 -0.44
N GLU A 414 -19.46 -14.28 -1.44
CA GLU A 414 -19.25 -15.29 -2.48
C GLU A 414 -18.10 -16.27 -2.17
N THR A 415 -17.58 -16.23 -0.94
CA THR A 415 -16.37 -16.96 -0.52
C THR A 415 -16.70 -18.10 0.45
N PHE A 416 -16.07 -19.26 0.20
CA PHE A 416 -16.33 -20.51 0.90
C PHE A 416 -15.04 -21.23 1.30
N GLN A 417 -15.08 -21.98 2.40
CA GLN A 417 -14.04 -22.91 2.83
C GLN A 417 -14.56 -24.34 2.76
N PHE A 418 -13.74 -25.27 2.26
CA PHE A 418 -14.06 -26.69 2.21
C PHE A 418 -13.24 -27.44 3.26
N GLU A 419 -13.92 -27.97 4.27
CA GLU A 419 -13.30 -28.71 5.37
C GLU A 419 -13.59 -30.21 5.22
N GLN A 420 -12.56 -30.99 4.93
CA GLN A 420 -12.71 -32.45 4.83
C GLN A 420 -13.02 -33.05 6.21
N GLN A 421 -14.04 -33.89 6.27
CA GLN A 421 -14.52 -34.57 7.46
C GLN A 421 -13.90 -35.98 7.58
N PRO A 422 -13.86 -36.58 8.79
CA PRO A 422 -13.29 -37.93 8.99
C PRO A 422 -13.91 -39.04 8.13
N ASP A 423 -15.17 -38.86 7.72
CA ASP A 423 -15.90 -39.80 6.85
C ASP A 423 -15.66 -39.56 5.34
N GLY A 424 -14.76 -38.64 4.99
CA GLY A 424 -14.42 -38.31 3.61
C GLY A 424 -15.38 -37.32 2.93
N THR A 425 -16.47 -36.92 3.59
CA THR A 425 -17.32 -35.81 3.13
C THR A 425 -16.65 -34.46 3.39
N PHE A 426 -17.27 -33.38 2.90
CA PHE A 426 -16.87 -32.00 3.15
C PHE A 426 -17.97 -31.27 3.91
N ALA A 427 -17.55 -30.48 4.90
CA ALA A 427 -18.34 -29.37 5.41
C ALA A 427 -17.95 -28.12 4.63
N ILE A 428 -18.94 -27.40 4.12
CA ILE A 428 -18.72 -26.16 3.37
C ILE A 428 -19.11 -25.00 4.25
N LYS A 429 -18.20 -24.06 4.48
CA LYS A 429 -18.43 -22.88 5.32
C LYS A 429 -18.46 -21.64 4.46
N ASN A 430 -19.49 -20.80 4.60
CA ASN A 430 -19.46 -19.46 4.02
C ASN A 430 -18.64 -18.54 4.93
N THR A 431 -17.69 -17.80 4.36
CA THR A 431 -16.76 -17.02 5.19
C THR A 431 -17.32 -15.68 5.66
N ALA A 432 -18.36 -15.16 5.01
CA ALA A 432 -18.99 -13.90 5.39
C ALA A 432 -19.73 -14.00 6.74
N ASN A 433 -20.50 -15.06 6.95
CA ASN A 433 -21.24 -15.27 8.20
C ASN A 433 -20.60 -16.32 9.13
N GLY A 434 -19.55 -17.00 8.66
CA GLY A 434 -18.84 -18.02 9.41
C GLY A 434 -19.64 -19.30 9.68
N LYS A 435 -20.76 -19.53 8.98
CA LYS A 435 -21.64 -20.70 9.16
C LYS A 435 -21.41 -21.76 8.10
N TYR A 436 -21.66 -23.00 8.49
CA TYR A 436 -21.66 -24.14 7.59
C TYR A 436 -22.98 -24.24 6.83
N LEU A 437 -22.87 -24.65 5.57
CA LEU A 437 -24.00 -24.94 4.70
C LEU A 437 -24.77 -26.13 5.24
N THR A 438 -26.10 -26.05 5.18
CA THR A 438 -27.03 -27.12 5.53
C THR A 438 -28.04 -27.29 4.39
N ALA A 439 -28.38 -28.55 4.09
CA ALA A 439 -29.47 -28.88 3.18
C ALA A 439 -30.73 -29.18 3.99
N GLY A 440 -31.80 -28.42 3.74
CA GLY A 440 -33.13 -28.70 4.28
C GLY A 440 -33.69 -30.03 3.78
N LYS A 441 -34.77 -30.52 4.42
CA LYS A 441 -35.47 -31.73 3.95
C LYS A 441 -36.09 -31.56 2.55
N ASP A 442 -36.45 -30.33 2.20
CA ASP A 442 -36.89 -29.91 0.86
C ASP A 442 -35.71 -29.73 -0.12
N GLY A 443 -34.47 -29.89 0.38
CA GLY A 443 -33.24 -29.72 -0.36
C GLY A 443 -32.71 -28.29 -0.39
N THR A 444 -33.39 -27.28 0.14
CA THR A 444 -32.92 -25.89 0.10
C THR A 444 -31.60 -25.71 0.85
N LEU A 445 -30.64 -25.01 0.24
CA LEU A 445 -29.33 -24.74 0.85
C LEU A 445 -29.36 -23.41 1.63
N THR A 446 -28.92 -23.46 2.88
CA THR A 446 -28.70 -22.27 3.73
C THR A 446 -27.35 -22.36 4.45
N ALA A 447 -26.73 -21.22 4.78
CA ALA A 447 -25.55 -21.16 5.63
C ALA A 447 -25.96 -20.77 7.06
N ALA A 448 -26.35 -21.77 7.86
CA ALA A 448 -26.97 -21.56 9.18
C ALA A 448 -26.35 -22.40 10.30
N ALA A 449 -25.59 -23.45 9.97
CA ALA A 449 -25.07 -24.36 10.98
C ALA A 449 -23.80 -23.83 11.65
N GLU A 450 -23.70 -23.97 12.98
CA GLU A 450 -22.50 -23.59 13.75
C GLU A 450 -21.35 -24.59 13.60
N LYS A 451 -21.69 -25.87 13.34
CA LYS A 451 -20.75 -26.98 13.23
C LYS A 451 -21.31 -28.08 12.34
N PRO A 452 -20.47 -28.87 11.65
CA PRO A 452 -20.91 -29.96 10.79
C PRO A 452 -21.24 -31.23 11.57
N ALA A 453 -22.34 -31.22 12.33
CA ALA A 453 -22.69 -32.30 13.26
C ALA A 453 -23.57 -33.40 12.67
N THR A 454 -24.35 -33.10 11.63
CA THR A 454 -25.36 -33.99 11.05
C THR A 454 -25.11 -34.24 9.56
N ALA A 455 -25.89 -35.15 8.97
CA ALA A 455 -25.83 -35.41 7.53
C ALA A 455 -26.29 -34.19 6.69
N ALA A 456 -27.09 -33.28 7.26
CA ALA A 456 -27.56 -32.08 6.56
C ALA A 456 -26.41 -31.11 6.23
N GLU A 457 -25.35 -31.09 7.05
CA GLU A 457 -24.19 -30.22 6.89
C GLU A 457 -23.01 -30.84 6.13
N LYS A 458 -23.21 -32.04 5.56
CA LYS A 458 -22.14 -32.82 4.92
C LYS A 458 -22.42 -33.05 3.45
N PHE A 459 -21.38 -32.86 2.63
CA PHE A 459 -21.46 -32.96 1.17
C PHE A 459 -20.32 -33.82 0.64
N SER A 460 -20.63 -34.79 -0.23
CA SER A 460 -19.58 -35.42 -1.05
C SER A 460 -19.30 -34.54 -2.28
N LYS A 461 -18.03 -34.45 -2.70
CA LYS A 461 -17.59 -33.66 -3.84
C LYS A 461 -17.22 -34.60 -4.99
N ALA A 462 -17.82 -34.39 -6.16
CA ALA A 462 -17.51 -35.13 -7.37
C ALA A 462 -16.85 -34.19 -8.40
N ILE A 463 -15.61 -34.47 -8.78
CA ILE A 463 -14.89 -33.70 -9.79
C ILE A 463 -15.37 -34.14 -11.17
N ILE A 464 -15.91 -33.20 -11.95
CA ILE A 464 -16.34 -33.39 -13.33
C ILE A 464 -15.16 -33.18 -14.27
N LYS A 465 -14.37 -32.14 -13.99
CA LYS A 465 -13.27 -31.69 -14.82
C LYS A 465 -12.15 -31.18 -13.92
N SER A 466 -10.95 -31.71 -14.12
CA SER A 466 -9.74 -31.22 -13.46
C SER A 466 -9.41 -29.79 -13.92
N SER A 467 -8.80 -29.00 -13.04
CA SER A 467 -8.34 -27.64 -13.35
C SER A 467 -7.29 -27.58 -14.46
N THR A 468 -6.63 -28.70 -14.79
CA THR A 468 -5.46 -28.69 -15.69
C THR A 468 -5.66 -29.43 -17.02
N GLU A 469 -6.59 -30.39 -17.10
CA GLU A 469 -6.66 -31.31 -18.25
C GLU A 469 -6.93 -30.61 -19.58
N GLU A 470 -7.94 -29.74 -19.63
CA GLU A 470 -8.25 -28.98 -20.83
C GLU A 470 -7.14 -27.98 -21.17
N ALA A 471 -6.61 -27.28 -20.16
CA ALA A 471 -5.53 -26.34 -20.34
C ALA A 471 -4.28 -27.01 -20.95
N VAL A 472 -3.92 -28.21 -20.47
CA VAL A 472 -2.84 -29.02 -21.02
C VAL A 472 -3.14 -29.47 -22.45
N ARG A 473 -4.39 -29.88 -22.74
CA ARG A 473 -4.80 -30.28 -24.09
C ARG A 473 -4.62 -29.13 -25.08
N LEU A 474 -5.11 -27.93 -24.75
CA LEU A 474 -4.96 -26.74 -25.60
C LEU A 474 -3.50 -26.30 -25.73
N ALA A 475 -2.74 -26.35 -24.64
CA ALA A 475 -1.32 -25.99 -24.65
C ALA A 475 -0.49 -26.90 -25.57
N LYS A 476 -0.79 -28.21 -25.63
CA LYS A 476 -0.08 -29.16 -26.52
C LYS A 476 -0.26 -28.86 -28.00
N THR A 477 -1.42 -28.31 -28.39
CA THR A 477 -1.74 -28.04 -29.79
C THR A 477 -1.42 -26.61 -30.21
N ALA A 478 -1.20 -25.70 -29.27
CA ALA A 478 -0.80 -24.32 -29.53
C ALA A 478 0.72 -24.19 -29.70
N ASP A 479 1.16 -23.26 -30.54
CA ASP A 479 2.58 -22.93 -30.68
C ASP A 479 3.12 -22.29 -29.40
N LYS A 480 2.27 -21.52 -28.70
CA LYS A 480 2.57 -20.83 -27.44
C LYS A 480 1.39 -20.87 -26.48
N ALA A 481 1.69 -20.88 -25.20
CA ALA A 481 0.69 -20.75 -24.14
C ALA A 481 0.93 -19.43 -23.36
N VAL A 482 -0.13 -18.70 -23.06
CA VAL A 482 -0.10 -17.53 -22.17
C VAL A 482 -0.94 -17.88 -20.95
N VAL A 483 -0.27 -18.08 -19.82
CA VAL A 483 -0.89 -18.49 -18.55
C VAL A 483 -1.07 -17.27 -17.66
N PHE A 484 -2.30 -17.05 -17.21
CA PHE A 484 -2.73 -15.94 -16.40
C PHE A 484 -2.96 -16.39 -14.95
N VAL A 485 -2.28 -15.74 -14.01
CA VAL A 485 -2.39 -15.97 -12.56
C VAL A 485 -2.46 -14.65 -11.81
N GLY A 486 -2.83 -14.65 -10.53
CA GLY A 486 -2.95 -13.43 -9.74
C GLY A 486 -3.88 -13.53 -8.54
N ASN A 487 -4.34 -12.37 -8.06
CA ASN A 487 -5.35 -12.23 -7.02
C ASN A 487 -6.66 -11.69 -7.59
N ASN A 488 -7.79 -12.04 -6.97
CA ASN A 488 -9.00 -11.26 -7.11
C ASN A 488 -8.91 -10.04 -6.17
N PRO A 489 -9.22 -8.81 -6.60
CA PRO A 489 -9.17 -7.63 -5.72
C PRO A 489 -10.06 -7.73 -4.48
N TYR A 490 -11.09 -8.57 -4.52
CA TYR A 490 -12.04 -8.76 -3.41
C TYR A 490 -11.63 -9.83 -2.40
N ILE A 491 -10.54 -10.57 -2.61
CA ILE A 491 -10.26 -11.81 -1.84
C ILE A 491 -8.83 -11.85 -1.33
N ASN A 492 -8.66 -12.21 -0.05
CA ASN A 492 -7.38 -12.50 0.62
C ASN A 492 -6.41 -11.31 0.66
N GLY A 493 -6.88 -10.07 0.53
CA GLY A 493 -6.08 -8.85 0.54
C GLY A 493 -6.86 -7.69 -0.06
N ARG A 494 -7.35 -6.79 0.80
CA ARG A 494 -8.22 -5.65 0.46
C ARG A 494 -8.36 -4.72 1.66
N GLU A 495 -9.09 -3.63 1.49
CA GLU A 495 -9.56 -2.87 2.65
C GLU A 495 -10.25 -3.78 3.68
N THR A 496 -9.94 -3.60 4.97
CA THR A 496 -10.35 -4.45 6.13
C THR A 496 -9.69 -5.83 6.25
N GLU A 497 -8.84 -6.23 5.31
CA GLU A 497 -8.25 -7.58 5.29
C GLU A 497 -6.81 -7.58 4.76
N ASP A 498 -5.83 -7.86 5.62
CA ASP A 498 -4.44 -8.08 5.17
C ASP A 498 -4.21 -9.51 4.69
N ARG A 499 -3.23 -9.67 3.80
CA ARG A 499 -2.79 -10.98 3.29
C ARG A 499 -2.00 -11.73 4.37
N LYS A 500 -2.17 -13.05 4.49
CA LYS A 500 -1.35 -13.84 5.42
C LYS A 500 -0.01 -14.26 4.81
N ASP A 501 0.03 -14.45 3.50
CA ASP A 501 1.23 -14.84 2.75
C ASP A 501 1.33 -14.07 1.41
N ILE A 502 2.46 -14.22 0.73
CA ILE A 502 2.75 -13.67 -0.60
C ILE A 502 2.92 -14.77 -1.66
N THR A 503 2.53 -16.00 -1.38
CA THR A 503 2.61 -17.12 -2.33
C THR A 503 1.43 -17.13 -3.30
N LEU A 504 1.61 -17.69 -4.51
CA LEU A 504 0.49 -17.89 -5.43
C LEU A 504 -0.47 -18.94 -4.86
N PRO A 505 -1.78 -18.85 -5.16
CA PRO A 505 -2.72 -19.92 -4.87
C PRO A 505 -2.23 -21.27 -5.44
N PRO A 506 -2.25 -22.36 -4.66
CA PRO A 506 -1.71 -23.65 -5.09
C PRO A 506 -2.29 -24.15 -6.42
N ALA A 507 -3.59 -24.00 -6.64
CA ALA A 507 -4.23 -24.39 -7.91
C ALA A 507 -3.66 -23.64 -9.12
N GLN A 508 -3.38 -22.33 -8.98
CA GLN A 508 -2.83 -21.51 -10.07
C GLN A 508 -1.36 -21.88 -10.35
N GLU A 509 -0.56 -22.15 -9.32
CA GLU A 509 0.82 -22.62 -9.53
C GLU A 509 0.85 -24.02 -10.17
N ASN A 510 -0.06 -24.91 -9.77
CA ASN A 510 -0.19 -26.24 -10.37
C ASN A 510 -0.63 -26.18 -11.84
N LEU A 511 -1.55 -25.28 -12.18
CA LEU A 511 -1.95 -25.02 -13.56
C LEU A 511 -0.75 -24.57 -14.40
N LEU A 512 0.04 -23.61 -13.92
CA LEU A 512 1.24 -23.14 -14.58
C LEU A 512 2.27 -24.27 -14.79
N LYS A 513 2.51 -25.10 -13.77
CA LYS A 513 3.42 -26.26 -13.85
C LYS A 513 2.96 -27.26 -14.90
N ALA A 514 1.67 -27.60 -14.93
CA ALA A 514 1.11 -28.56 -15.88
C ALA A 514 1.19 -28.05 -17.32
N VAL A 515 0.82 -26.79 -17.56
CA VAL A 515 0.85 -26.16 -18.88
C VAL A 515 2.26 -25.99 -19.41
N SER A 516 3.19 -25.49 -18.58
CA SER A 516 4.59 -25.30 -19.00
C SER A 516 5.32 -26.62 -19.30
N LYS A 517 4.94 -27.71 -18.62
CA LYS A 517 5.41 -29.07 -18.96
C LYS A 517 4.88 -29.52 -20.32
N ALA A 518 3.64 -29.16 -20.65
CA ALA A 518 3.00 -29.50 -21.92
C ALA A 518 3.48 -28.63 -23.09
N ASN A 519 3.80 -27.37 -22.82
CA ASN A 519 4.29 -26.41 -23.80
C ASN A 519 5.44 -25.55 -23.21
N PRO A 520 6.70 -25.80 -23.59
CA PRO A 520 7.85 -25.06 -23.07
C PRO A 520 7.92 -23.60 -23.59
N ASN A 521 7.06 -23.20 -24.53
CA ASN A 521 6.89 -21.82 -25.00
C ASN A 521 5.77 -21.11 -24.22
N THR A 522 5.78 -21.27 -22.90
CA THR A 522 4.82 -20.66 -21.99
C THR A 522 5.28 -19.28 -21.55
N VAL A 523 4.40 -18.28 -21.70
CA VAL A 523 4.51 -16.95 -21.07
C VAL A 523 3.61 -16.92 -19.84
N LEU A 524 4.14 -16.47 -18.71
CA LEU A 524 3.35 -16.20 -17.51
C LEU A 524 2.97 -14.72 -17.47
N VAL A 525 1.68 -14.43 -17.29
CA VAL A 525 1.16 -13.09 -17.01
C VAL A 525 0.59 -13.09 -15.60
N VAL A 526 1.17 -12.28 -14.73
CA VAL A 526 0.73 -12.10 -13.35
C VAL A 526 -0.10 -10.82 -13.31
N THR A 527 -1.42 -10.97 -13.14
CA THR A 527 -2.37 -9.85 -13.00
C THR A 527 -2.66 -9.67 -11.53
N SER A 528 -2.01 -8.69 -10.88
CA SER A 528 -2.10 -8.58 -9.43
C SER A 528 -1.91 -7.17 -8.88
N SER A 529 -2.68 -6.89 -7.84
CA SER A 529 -2.52 -5.78 -6.90
C SER A 529 -1.26 -5.87 -6.03
N TYR A 530 -0.58 -7.03 -5.98
CA TYR A 530 0.47 -7.29 -5.00
C TYR A 530 1.70 -8.01 -5.58
N PRO A 531 2.86 -7.93 -4.90
CA PRO A 531 3.96 -8.85 -5.14
C PRO A 531 3.59 -10.31 -4.79
N PHE A 532 4.09 -11.23 -5.60
CA PHE A 532 4.04 -12.67 -5.34
C PHE A 532 5.44 -13.29 -5.31
N ALA A 533 5.65 -14.26 -4.41
CA ALA A 533 6.85 -15.08 -4.31
C ALA A 533 6.89 -16.15 -5.43
N LEU A 534 7.18 -15.71 -6.66
CA LEU A 534 7.23 -16.53 -7.88
C LEU A 534 8.51 -17.39 -8.00
N ASN A 535 8.94 -18.01 -6.91
CA ASN A 535 10.24 -18.70 -6.83
C ASN A 535 10.39 -19.78 -7.91
N TRP A 536 9.39 -20.66 -8.04
CA TRP A 536 9.39 -21.72 -9.05
C TRP A 536 9.34 -21.14 -10.47
N ALA A 537 8.43 -20.20 -10.72
CA ALA A 537 8.24 -19.63 -12.05
C ALA A 537 9.50 -18.89 -12.55
N LYS A 538 10.19 -18.15 -11.68
CA LYS A 538 11.44 -17.45 -12.03
C LYS A 538 12.50 -18.41 -12.61
N VAL A 539 12.57 -19.64 -12.11
CA VAL A 539 13.52 -20.65 -12.60
C VAL A 539 13.01 -21.29 -13.89
N HIS A 540 11.74 -21.69 -13.94
CA HIS A 540 11.25 -22.63 -14.96
C HIS A 540 10.53 -21.98 -16.15
N ILE A 541 9.98 -20.77 -15.99
CA ILE A 541 9.21 -20.10 -17.04
C ILE A 541 10.12 -19.14 -17.82
N PRO A 542 10.13 -19.20 -19.17
CA PRO A 542 11.03 -18.38 -19.98
C PRO A 542 10.67 -16.90 -19.95
N ALA A 543 9.39 -16.54 -19.98
CA ALA A 543 8.95 -15.15 -19.98
C ALA A 543 7.87 -14.90 -18.92
N ILE A 544 8.05 -13.83 -18.16
CA ILE A 544 7.15 -13.43 -17.08
C ILE A 544 6.84 -11.94 -17.23
N ILE A 545 5.55 -11.64 -17.34
CA ILE A 545 5.00 -10.29 -17.35
C ILE A 545 4.24 -10.07 -16.05
N TYR A 546 4.38 -8.88 -15.47
CA TYR A 546 3.54 -8.38 -14.40
C TYR A 546 2.70 -7.20 -14.88
N SER A 547 1.42 -7.21 -14.53
CA SER A 547 0.50 -6.10 -14.69
C SER A 547 -0.34 -5.98 -13.42
N ALA A 548 -0.66 -4.75 -12.99
CA ALA A 548 -1.83 -4.53 -12.16
C ALA A 548 -3.11 -4.87 -12.95
N HIS A 549 -4.29 -4.77 -12.33
CA HIS A 549 -5.57 -5.10 -12.98
C HIS A 549 -5.88 -4.27 -14.24
N GLY A 550 -5.26 -3.10 -14.41
CA GLY A 550 -5.08 -2.43 -15.71
C GLY A 550 -6.32 -1.80 -16.36
N GLY A 551 -7.50 -1.95 -15.75
CA GLY A 551 -8.75 -1.32 -16.16
C GLY A 551 -9.29 -1.80 -17.51
N GLN A 552 -10.21 -1.04 -18.09
CA GLN A 552 -11.03 -1.40 -19.27
C GLN A 552 -10.24 -1.75 -20.55
N GLU A 553 -8.98 -1.34 -20.65
CA GLU A 553 -8.09 -1.56 -21.82
C GLU A 553 -6.92 -2.52 -21.53
N ALA A 554 -6.92 -3.22 -20.38
CA ALA A 554 -5.81 -4.07 -19.96
C ALA A 554 -5.43 -5.13 -21.01
N GLY A 555 -6.42 -5.75 -21.65
CA GLY A 555 -6.19 -6.77 -22.68
C GLY A 555 -5.57 -6.20 -23.96
N SER A 556 -6.04 -5.04 -24.42
CA SER A 556 -5.47 -4.34 -25.58
C SER A 556 -4.01 -3.96 -25.34
N ALA A 557 -3.72 -3.40 -24.16
CA ALA A 557 -2.36 -3.01 -23.77
C ALA A 557 -1.44 -4.23 -23.65
N LEU A 558 -1.90 -5.31 -23.02
CA LEU A 558 -1.12 -6.54 -22.90
C LEU A 558 -0.84 -7.17 -24.26
N ALA A 559 -1.81 -7.18 -25.18
CA ALA A 559 -1.61 -7.67 -26.53
C ALA A 559 -0.52 -6.88 -27.27
N ASP A 560 -0.55 -5.55 -27.19
CA ASP A 560 0.49 -4.70 -27.80
C ASP A 560 1.90 -5.01 -27.26
N ILE A 561 2.02 -5.33 -25.96
CA ILE A 561 3.28 -5.81 -25.38
C ILE A 561 3.61 -7.21 -25.90
N LEU A 562 2.70 -8.19 -25.82
CA LEU A 562 2.96 -9.57 -26.23
C LEU A 562 3.44 -9.67 -27.68
N PHE A 563 2.89 -8.87 -28.59
CA PHE A 563 3.25 -8.85 -30.00
C PHE A 563 4.33 -7.81 -30.36
N GLY A 564 4.74 -6.99 -29.39
CA GLY A 564 5.83 -6.02 -29.54
C GLY A 564 5.49 -4.83 -30.42
N ASP A 565 4.20 -4.50 -30.53
CA ASP A 565 3.72 -3.23 -31.06
C ASP A 565 4.09 -2.09 -30.12
N GLU A 566 4.07 -2.38 -28.81
CA GLU A 566 4.66 -1.55 -27.77
C GLU A 566 5.82 -2.28 -27.08
N ASN A 567 6.82 -1.51 -26.67
CA ASN A 567 7.97 -2.04 -25.93
C ASN A 567 7.71 -1.87 -24.43
N PRO A 568 7.81 -2.95 -23.61
CA PRO A 568 7.60 -2.84 -22.17
C PRO A 568 8.59 -1.86 -21.55
N GLY A 569 8.05 -0.86 -20.86
CA GLY A 569 8.79 0.21 -20.20
C GLY A 569 8.43 0.40 -18.72
N GLY A 570 7.53 -0.42 -18.18
CA GLY A 570 7.21 -0.41 -16.75
C GLY A 570 8.40 -0.86 -15.90
N ARG A 571 8.45 -0.39 -14.66
CA ARG A 571 9.44 -0.76 -13.64
C ARG A 571 8.72 -1.03 -12.32
N LEU A 572 9.19 -2.01 -11.55
CA LEU A 572 8.65 -2.30 -10.23
C LEU A 572 8.86 -1.13 -9.27
N THR A 573 7.82 -0.75 -8.53
CA THR A 573 7.86 0.32 -7.52
C THR A 573 7.95 -0.21 -6.09
N GLN A 574 7.99 -1.52 -5.92
CA GLN A 574 8.13 -2.25 -4.65
C GLN A 574 9.09 -3.44 -4.85
N THR A 575 9.84 -3.78 -3.82
CA THR A 575 10.73 -4.95 -3.82
C THR A 575 9.92 -6.23 -3.67
N TRP A 576 10.18 -7.23 -4.52
CA TRP A 576 9.53 -8.54 -4.45
C TRP A 576 10.41 -9.51 -3.65
N HIS A 577 9.84 -10.06 -2.57
CA HIS A 577 10.52 -10.97 -1.66
C HIS A 577 10.35 -12.44 -2.08
N THR A 578 11.24 -13.31 -1.62
CA THR A 578 11.13 -14.76 -1.89
C THR A 578 10.20 -15.46 -0.91
N SER A 579 9.94 -14.87 0.25
CA SER A 579 9.04 -15.39 1.28
C SER A 579 8.68 -14.30 2.30
N VAL A 580 7.51 -14.40 2.92
CA VAL A 580 7.17 -13.59 4.10
C VAL A 580 8.13 -13.77 5.28
N LYS A 581 8.91 -14.87 5.31
CA LYS A 581 9.93 -15.11 6.35
C LYS A 581 11.09 -14.12 6.31
N GLU A 582 11.27 -13.40 5.19
CA GLU A 582 12.26 -12.33 5.04
C GLU A 582 11.76 -10.99 5.62
N LEU A 583 10.47 -10.91 5.95
CA LEU A 583 9.83 -9.71 6.46
C LEU A 583 9.73 -9.79 7.98
N PRO A 584 9.97 -8.68 8.70
CA PRO A 584 9.63 -8.65 10.11
C PRO A 584 8.10 -8.66 10.30
N ASP A 585 7.67 -8.63 11.55
CA ASP A 585 6.26 -8.44 11.89
C ASP A 585 5.67 -7.22 11.14
N MET A 586 4.42 -7.34 10.70
CA MET A 586 3.75 -6.29 9.91
C MET A 586 3.65 -4.98 10.71
N MET A 587 3.42 -5.06 12.03
CA MET A 587 3.36 -3.92 12.92
C MET A 587 4.73 -3.34 13.29
N ASN A 588 5.83 -3.87 12.74
CA ASN A 588 7.14 -3.23 12.84
C ASN A 588 7.31 -2.12 11.78
N TYR A 589 6.95 -0.89 12.17
CA TYR A 589 7.01 0.32 11.33
C TYR A 589 8.41 0.95 11.22
N ASP A 590 9.43 0.46 11.94
CA ASP A 590 10.82 0.89 11.74
C ASP A 590 11.42 0.20 10.51
N ILE A 591 11.52 0.93 9.40
CA ILE A 591 12.09 0.38 8.17
C ILE A 591 13.62 0.28 8.21
N ILE A 592 14.28 1.03 9.08
CA ILE A 592 15.74 1.10 9.22
C ILE A 592 16.21 -0.13 10.00
N LYS A 593 15.72 -0.32 11.22
CA LYS A 593 16.07 -1.47 12.07
C LYS A 593 15.39 -2.75 11.60
N GLY A 594 14.17 -2.64 11.07
CA GLY A 594 13.44 -3.74 10.44
C GLY A 594 14.01 -4.19 9.09
N LYS A 595 15.02 -3.48 8.55
CA LYS A 595 15.70 -3.80 7.28
C LYS A 595 14.71 -3.98 6.12
N ARG A 596 13.73 -3.09 6.03
CA ARG A 596 12.66 -3.15 5.01
C ARG A 596 13.03 -2.33 3.78
N THR A 597 12.31 -2.59 2.69
CA THR A 597 12.45 -1.93 1.37
C THR A 597 13.84 -2.11 0.75
N TYR A 598 14.01 -1.74 -0.52
CA TYR A 598 15.34 -1.75 -1.16
C TYR A 598 16.39 -0.90 -0.43
N LYS A 599 15.97 0.07 0.41
CA LYS A 599 16.88 0.98 1.13
C LYS A 599 17.69 0.28 2.21
N TYR A 600 17.07 -0.65 2.94
CA TYR A 600 17.68 -1.28 4.12
C TYR A 600 17.68 -2.81 4.08
N PHE A 601 16.96 -3.43 3.13
CA PHE A 601 17.00 -4.87 2.95
C PHE A 601 18.41 -5.35 2.62
N GLU A 602 18.85 -6.38 3.33
CA GLU A 602 20.19 -6.98 3.18
C GLU A 602 20.12 -8.35 2.47
N GLY A 603 18.92 -8.89 2.27
CA GLY A 603 18.71 -10.13 1.53
C GLY A 603 18.76 -9.93 0.02
N LYS A 604 18.56 -11.03 -0.73
CA LYS A 604 18.49 -11.02 -2.18
C LYS A 604 17.03 -10.99 -2.64
N PRO A 605 16.54 -9.90 -3.26
CA PRO A 605 15.15 -9.85 -3.69
C PRO A 605 14.88 -10.82 -4.84
N LEU A 606 13.64 -11.30 -4.94
CA LEU A 606 13.16 -12.06 -6.08
C LEU A 606 13.18 -11.17 -7.33
N TYR A 607 12.61 -9.97 -7.23
CA TYR A 607 12.79 -8.88 -8.19
C TYR A 607 13.04 -7.58 -7.43
N PRO A 608 14.13 -6.85 -7.75
CA PRO A 608 14.49 -5.65 -7.01
C PRO A 608 13.60 -4.46 -7.38
N PHE A 609 13.54 -3.47 -6.49
CA PHE A 609 12.99 -2.16 -6.81
C PHE A 609 13.58 -1.59 -8.12
N GLY A 610 12.72 -1.02 -8.95
CA GLY A 610 13.07 -0.45 -10.24
C GLY A 610 13.31 -1.48 -11.35
N HIS A 611 13.11 -2.78 -11.11
CA HIS A 611 13.32 -3.82 -12.13
C HIS A 611 12.26 -3.80 -13.22
N GLY A 612 12.68 -4.02 -14.46
CA GLY A 612 11.80 -4.20 -15.61
C GLY A 612 12.62 -4.22 -16.91
N LEU A 613 12.39 -5.24 -17.73
CA LEU A 613 13.12 -5.45 -18.98
C LEU A 613 12.44 -4.71 -20.14
N SER A 614 13.17 -4.64 -21.26
CA SER A 614 12.71 -4.09 -22.54
C SER A 614 12.99 -5.11 -23.65
N TYR A 615 12.31 -4.98 -24.80
CA TYR A 615 12.67 -5.73 -26.02
C TYR A 615 13.90 -5.20 -26.76
N THR A 616 14.56 -4.20 -26.19
CA THR A 616 15.86 -3.71 -26.66
C THR A 616 16.83 -3.57 -25.50
N ALA A 617 18.11 -3.38 -25.79
CA ALA A 617 19.16 -3.21 -24.79
C ALA A 617 19.67 -1.77 -24.76
N PHE A 618 19.95 -1.27 -23.56
CA PHE A 618 20.48 0.08 -23.36
C PHE A 618 21.91 0.03 -22.84
N HIS A 619 22.77 0.87 -23.42
CA HIS A 619 24.12 1.09 -22.94
C HIS A 619 24.25 2.46 -22.30
N TYR A 620 24.87 2.50 -21.12
CA TYR A 620 25.13 3.73 -20.38
C TYR A 620 26.60 4.09 -20.52
N SER A 621 26.90 5.33 -20.89
CA SER A 621 28.27 5.83 -21.06
C SER A 621 28.40 7.29 -20.62
N GLY A 622 29.63 7.79 -20.55
CA GLY A 622 29.88 9.22 -20.32
C GLY A 622 29.31 9.81 -19.03
N LEU A 623 29.27 9.05 -17.92
CA LEU A 623 28.83 9.59 -16.63
C LEU A 623 29.76 10.73 -16.21
N SER A 624 29.21 11.95 -16.14
CA SER A 624 29.92 13.15 -15.73
C SER A 624 29.13 13.88 -14.65
N VAL A 625 29.86 14.60 -13.80
CA VAL A 625 29.28 15.43 -12.74
C VAL A 625 29.97 16.78 -12.80
N SER A 626 29.21 17.86 -12.72
CA SER A 626 29.69 19.23 -12.92
C SER A 626 30.76 19.69 -11.94
N SER A 627 30.90 18.99 -10.81
CA SER A 627 31.92 19.22 -9.79
C SER A 627 32.14 17.93 -9.01
N ASP A 628 33.37 17.68 -8.57
CA ASP A 628 33.70 16.54 -7.69
C ASP A 628 33.34 16.79 -6.22
N SER A 629 32.75 17.97 -5.92
CA SER A 629 32.14 18.26 -4.64
C SER A 629 30.82 19.02 -4.74
N ILE A 630 29.91 18.76 -3.79
CA ILE A 630 28.72 19.58 -3.55
C ILE A 630 29.02 20.50 -2.36
N LYS A 631 28.94 21.82 -2.58
CA LYS A 631 29.07 22.82 -1.51
C LYS A 631 27.82 22.83 -0.62
N LYS A 632 27.94 23.39 0.59
CA LYS A 632 26.77 23.66 1.46
C LYS A 632 25.71 24.45 0.67
N ASP A 633 24.45 24.03 0.76
CA ASP A 633 23.29 24.59 0.04
C ASP A 633 23.42 24.59 -1.50
N GLY A 634 24.45 23.92 -2.02
CA GLY A 634 24.75 23.83 -3.43
C GLY A 634 24.04 22.67 -4.14
N SER A 635 24.35 22.53 -5.42
CA SER A 635 23.89 21.40 -6.23
C SER A 635 24.94 21.05 -7.28
N VAL A 636 24.86 19.84 -7.81
CA VAL A 636 25.61 19.41 -8.99
C VAL A 636 24.69 18.91 -10.07
N THR A 637 25.15 19.05 -11.31
CA THR A 637 24.50 18.46 -12.48
C THR A 637 25.19 17.16 -12.82
N ILE A 638 24.42 16.08 -12.93
CA ILE A 638 24.88 14.75 -13.28
C ILE A 638 24.37 14.47 -14.70
N ARG A 639 25.26 14.07 -15.61
CA ARG A 639 24.88 13.72 -16.99
C ARG A 639 25.35 12.32 -17.33
N VAL A 640 24.53 11.57 -18.04
CA VAL A 640 24.86 10.23 -18.53
C VAL A 640 24.29 10.07 -19.94
N ASN A 641 25.05 9.45 -20.84
CA ASN A 641 24.55 9.09 -22.15
C ASN A 641 23.88 7.71 -22.07
N VAL A 642 22.67 7.62 -22.59
CA VAL A 642 21.94 6.36 -22.74
C VAL A 642 21.73 6.11 -24.22
N THR A 643 22.25 4.99 -24.70
CA THR A 643 22.17 4.57 -26.09
C THR A 643 21.29 3.34 -26.20
N ASN A 644 20.28 3.39 -27.06
CA ASN A 644 19.56 2.18 -27.45
C ASN A 644 20.42 1.37 -28.43
N THR A 645 20.95 0.25 -27.98
CA THR A 645 21.90 -0.56 -28.75
C THR A 645 21.22 -1.63 -29.62
N GLY A 646 19.93 -1.90 -29.43
CA GLY A 646 19.21 -2.90 -30.20
C GLY A 646 18.58 -2.37 -31.50
N GLY A 647 17.69 -3.18 -32.06
CA GLY A 647 17.03 -2.92 -33.36
C GLY A 647 15.58 -2.41 -33.24
N ARG A 648 15.06 -2.19 -32.03
CA ARG A 648 13.70 -1.71 -31.79
C ARG A 648 13.72 -0.41 -31.00
N LYS A 649 12.71 0.45 -31.21
CA LYS A 649 12.44 1.57 -30.30
C LYS A 649 12.24 1.01 -28.89
N GLY A 650 12.79 1.69 -27.89
CA GLY A 650 12.69 1.27 -26.50
C GLY A 650 12.39 2.42 -25.56
N ASP A 651 11.93 2.04 -24.37
CA ASP A 651 11.49 2.93 -23.29
C ASP A 651 12.27 2.56 -22.01
N GLU A 652 13.20 3.44 -21.64
CA GLU A 652 14.11 3.23 -20.50
C GLU A 652 13.79 4.21 -19.37
N VAL A 653 13.90 3.75 -18.13
CA VAL A 653 13.78 4.57 -16.93
C VAL A 653 15.13 4.60 -16.23
N VAL A 654 15.87 5.68 -16.48
CA VAL A 654 17.18 5.93 -15.86
C VAL A 654 16.97 6.36 -14.43
N GLN A 655 17.60 5.66 -13.49
CA GLN A 655 17.43 5.88 -12.06
C GLN A 655 18.74 6.38 -11.45
N LEU A 656 18.64 7.47 -10.69
CA LEU A 656 19.75 8.08 -9.95
C LEU A 656 19.61 7.77 -8.47
N TYR A 657 20.62 7.14 -7.91
CA TYR A 657 20.71 6.83 -6.49
C TYR A 657 21.96 7.39 -5.85
N THR A 658 21.93 7.50 -4.52
CA THR A 658 23.09 7.85 -3.71
C THR A 658 23.26 6.91 -2.52
N SER A 659 24.49 6.73 -2.06
CA SER A 659 24.80 6.06 -0.79
C SER A 659 26.08 6.66 -0.16
N PRO A 660 26.21 6.71 1.17
CA PRO A 660 27.46 7.12 1.80
C PRO A 660 28.58 6.09 1.57
N LEU A 661 29.85 6.55 1.57
CA LEU A 661 31.07 5.74 1.48
C LEU A 661 31.96 5.88 2.73
N PHE A 662 31.35 6.24 3.86
CA PHE A 662 32.02 6.47 5.13
C PHE A 662 31.14 5.99 6.28
N ASN A 663 31.70 5.91 7.48
CA ASN A 663 30.94 5.61 8.67
C ASN A 663 30.10 6.83 9.05
N THR A 664 28.80 6.75 8.80
CA THR A 664 27.83 7.79 9.13
C THR A 664 27.45 7.72 10.61
N ARG A 665 26.98 8.84 11.16
CA ARG A 665 26.51 8.95 12.55
C ARG A 665 25.38 7.96 12.87
N VAL A 666 24.48 7.77 11.92
CA VAL A 666 23.37 6.81 11.99
C VAL A 666 23.36 5.90 10.78
N LYS A 667 22.63 4.77 10.84
CA LYS A 667 22.42 3.93 9.65
C LYS A 667 21.65 4.74 8.59
N GLN A 668 22.31 5.00 7.48
CA GLN A 668 21.73 5.56 6.26
C GLN A 668 21.42 4.44 5.23
N PRO A 669 20.59 4.69 4.21
CA PRO A 669 20.24 3.71 3.19
C PRO A 669 21.46 3.10 2.47
N ASN A 670 21.36 1.81 2.13
CA ASN A 670 22.33 1.12 1.27
C ASN A 670 22.32 1.70 -0.16
N LEU A 671 21.14 2.14 -0.60
CA LEU A 671 20.87 2.82 -1.84
C LEU A 671 19.63 3.71 -1.65
N ASP A 672 19.64 4.94 -2.14
CA ASP A 672 18.54 5.88 -1.96
C ASP A 672 18.23 6.62 -3.26
N LEU A 673 17.01 6.43 -3.80
CA LEU A 673 16.56 7.07 -5.05
C LEU A 673 16.44 8.57 -4.84
N LYS A 674 17.12 9.33 -5.70
CA LYS A 674 17.11 10.81 -5.68
C LYS A 674 16.44 11.41 -6.91
N ASN A 675 16.44 10.70 -8.02
CA ASN A 675 15.80 11.15 -9.25
C ASN A 675 15.60 9.99 -10.22
N PHE A 676 14.71 10.16 -11.19
CA PHE A 676 14.58 9.25 -12.32
C PHE A 676 14.13 10.02 -13.57
N GLN A 677 14.48 9.50 -14.74
CA GLN A 677 13.99 10.05 -16.01
C GLN A 677 13.64 8.93 -16.97
N ARG A 678 12.41 8.95 -17.46
CA ARG A 678 11.94 8.07 -18.54
C ARG A 678 12.33 8.67 -19.89
N VAL A 679 12.96 7.87 -20.74
CA VAL A 679 13.42 8.27 -22.07
C VAL A 679 13.04 7.21 -23.10
N GLU A 680 12.35 7.66 -24.15
CA GLU A 680 12.14 6.84 -25.35
C GLU A 680 13.30 7.06 -26.32
N LEU A 681 13.85 5.98 -26.87
CA LEU A 681 14.97 6.02 -27.82
C LEU A 681 14.69 5.15 -29.04
N ALA A 682 14.85 5.70 -30.24
CA ALA A 682 14.90 4.95 -31.49
C ALA A 682 16.12 4.01 -31.52
N PRO A 683 16.16 2.98 -32.39
CA PRO A 683 17.34 2.13 -32.56
C PRO A 683 18.59 2.97 -32.81
N LYS A 684 19.68 2.66 -32.10
CA LYS A 684 20.99 3.35 -32.18
C LYS A 684 21.00 4.81 -31.71
N GLU A 685 19.86 5.38 -31.32
CA GLU A 685 19.79 6.73 -30.77
C GLU A 685 20.50 6.80 -29.42
N THR A 686 21.20 7.91 -29.18
CA THR A 686 21.77 8.26 -27.87
C THR A 686 21.13 9.54 -27.36
N LYS A 687 20.69 9.54 -26.11
CA LYS A 687 20.24 10.74 -25.39
C LYS A 687 21.10 10.98 -24.16
N THR A 688 21.42 12.23 -23.89
CA THR A 688 22.04 12.63 -22.62
C THR A 688 20.95 12.91 -21.58
N VAL A 689 20.86 12.04 -20.59
CA VAL A 689 19.99 12.21 -19.42
C VAL A 689 20.70 13.09 -18.41
N THR A 690 19.98 14.07 -17.86
CA THR A 690 20.53 15.10 -16.98
C THR A 690 19.72 15.18 -15.69
N PHE A 691 20.41 15.02 -14.57
CA PHE A 691 19.85 15.18 -13.23
C PHE A 691 20.46 16.37 -12.51
N LYS A 692 19.69 16.99 -11.63
CA LYS A 692 20.17 17.93 -10.63
C LYS A 692 20.08 17.26 -9.26
N LEU A 693 21.21 17.21 -8.55
CA LEU A 693 21.28 16.71 -7.17
C LEU A 693 21.67 17.88 -6.26
N LYS A 694 20.77 18.28 -5.38
CA LYS A 694 21.03 19.29 -4.34
C LYS A 694 21.67 18.61 -3.13
N GLN A 695 22.48 19.36 -2.39
CA GLN A 695 23.07 18.89 -1.14
C GLN A 695 21.97 18.46 -0.15
N ALA A 696 20.88 19.23 -0.06
CA ALA A 696 19.73 18.95 0.80
C ALA A 696 18.99 17.65 0.45
N ASP A 697 19.13 17.12 -0.78
CA ASP A 697 18.52 15.84 -1.16
C ASP A 697 19.18 14.66 -0.41
N LEU A 698 20.37 14.87 0.16
CA LEU A 698 21.14 13.89 0.94
C LEU A 698 20.84 13.95 2.45
N ALA A 699 19.90 14.81 2.86
CA ALA A 699 19.62 15.02 4.27
C ALA A 699 18.97 13.80 4.92
N PHE A 700 19.32 13.56 6.18
CA PHE A 700 18.67 12.61 7.09
C PHE A 700 18.24 13.37 8.35
N TRP A 701 17.35 12.76 9.14
CA TRP A 701 16.91 13.36 10.40
C TRP A 701 17.93 13.05 11.51
N ASP A 702 18.60 14.08 12.02
CA ASP A 702 19.49 13.96 13.17
C ASP A 702 18.73 14.14 14.48
N VAL A 703 18.55 13.06 15.22
CA VAL A 703 17.91 13.04 16.54
C VAL A 703 18.72 13.73 17.65
N THR A 704 19.95 14.17 17.36
CA THR A 704 20.75 14.96 18.31
C THR A 704 20.37 16.43 18.28
N SER A 705 20.18 16.98 17.08
CA SER A 705 19.78 18.37 16.84
C SER A 705 18.28 18.55 16.62
N GLU A 706 17.54 17.45 16.39
CA GLU A 706 16.12 17.43 16.04
C GLU A 706 15.83 18.21 14.75
N THR A 707 16.74 18.07 13.78
CA THR A 707 16.64 18.73 12.47
C THR A 707 17.17 17.83 11.35
N PHE A 708 16.83 18.17 10.11
CA PHE A 708 17.48 17.55 8.95
C PHE A 708 18.92 18.05 8.83
N ALA A 709 19.87 17.12 8.73
CA ALA A 709 21.29 17.41 8.55
C ALA A 709 21.85 16.62 7.36
N VAL A 710 22.92 17.16 6.77
CA VAL A 710 23.70 16.46 5.73
C VAL A 710 25.08 16.21 6.30
N GLU A 711 25.49 14.95 6.40
CA GLU A 711 26.82 14.62 6.92
C GLU A 711 27.93 14.91 5.91
N ARG A 712 29.04 15.45 6.41
CA ARG A 712 30.25 15.66 5.61
C ARG A 712 30.90 14.32 5.28
N GLY A 713 31.04 14.00 4.00
CA GLY A 713 31.75 12.80 3.60
C GLY A 713 31.73 12.52 2.10
N ALA A 714 32.33 11.40 1.72
CA ALA A 714 32.28 10.92 0.35
C ALA A 714 30.98 10.12 0.12
N TYR A 715 30.26 10.45 -0.94
CA TYR A 715 29.07 9.73 -1.37
C TYR A 715 29.34 9.07 -2.73
N LYS A 716 28.68 7.94 -2.96
CA LYS A 716 28.61 7.28 -4.25
C LYS A 716 27.34 7.75 -4.96
N ILE A 717 27.51 8.34 -6.13
CA ILE A 717 26.45 8.50 -7.13
C ILE A 717 26.39 7.20 -7.92
N SER A 718 25.19 6.63 -8.04
CA SER A 718 24.91 5.41 -8.80
C SER A 718 23.83 5.70 -9.83
N VAL A 719 24.09 5.36 -11.08
CA VAL A 719 23.11 5.50 -12.17
C VAL A 719 22.91 4.13 -12.81
N GLY A 720 21.65 3.71 -12.94
CA GLY A 720 21.30 2.39 -13.42
C GLY A 720 19.88 2.26 -13.94
N SER A 721 19.54 1.05 -14.38
CA SER A 721 18.19 0.69 -14.86
C SER A 721 17.31 0.10 -13.76
N SER A 722 17.86 -0.24 -12.59
CA SER A 722 17.15 -0.65 -11.37
C SER A 722 18.07 -0.59 -10.15
N ALA A 723 17.55 -0.84 -8.94
CA ALA A 723 18.34 -0.86 -7.70
C ALA A 723 19.41 -1.96 -7.69
N ALA A 724 19.24 -3.04 -8.45
CA ALA A 724 20.24 -4.12 -8.57
C ALA A 724 21.07 -4.05 -9.87
N ASP A 725 20.78 -3.10 -10.76
CA ASP A 725 21.42 -2.97 -12.07
C ASP A 725 22.05 -1.58 -12.24
N ILE A 726 23.06 -1.32 -11.42
CA ILE A 726 23.84 -0.09 -11.44
C ILE A 726 24.88 -0.17 -12.55
N ARG A 727 24.75 0.70 -13.56
CA ARG A 727 25.57 0.68 -14.77
C ARG A 727 26.78 1.60 -14.69
N LYS A 728 26.64 2.72 -13.96
CA LYS A 728 27.70 3.72 -13.76
C LYS A 728 27.71 4.21 -12.33
N THR A 729 28.89 4.50 -11.82
CA THR A 729 29.07 5.13 -10.51
C THR A 729 30.10 6.24 -10.58
N LYS A 730 29.98 7.23 -9.70
CA LYS A 730 31.01 8.24 -9.47
C LYS A 730 31.05 8.59 -7.99
N ARG A 731 32.25 8.81 -7.45
CA ARG A 731 32.42 9.34 -6.10
C ARG A 731 32.29 10.87 -6.13
N ILE A 732 31.60 11.44 -5.15
CA ILE A 732 31.51 12.89 -4.93
C ILE A 732 31.77 13.20 -3.46
N PHE A 733 32.46 14.30 -3.17
CA PHE A 733 32.59 14.78 -1.79
C PHE A 733 31.47 15.76 -1.46
N VAL A 734 30.79 15.58 -0.33
CA VAL A 734 29.69 16.45 0.10
C VAL A 734 30.17 17.29 1.27
N GLN A 735 30.11 18.60 1.10
CA GLN A 735 30.27 19.55 2.19
C GLN A 735 28.97 19.57 2.99
N GLY A 736 29.00 18.85 4.10
CA GLY A 736 27.96 18.84 5.11
C GLY A 736 28.55 19.23 6.46
N GLU A 737 27.90 18.75 7.51
CA GLU A 737 28.27 18.96 8.89
C GLU A 737 28.85 17.69 9.50
N THR A 738 29.66 17.86 10.54
CA THR A 738 30.02 16.76 11.44
C THR A 738 29.05 16.80 12.61
N ILE A 739 28.25 15.76 12.76
CA ILE A 739 27.28 15.68 13.85
C ILE A 739 28.05 15.75 15.17
N ARG A 740 27.66 16.68 16.03
CA ARG A 740 28.37 16.98 17.27
C ARG A 740 28.08 15.89 18.31
N GLU A 741 29.02 15.73 19.24
CA GLU A 741 28.78 14.91 20.44
C GLU A 741 27.52 15.39 21.18
N ARG A 742 26.72 14.43 21.64
CA ARG A 742 25.46 14.70 22.31
C ARG A 742 25.72 15.30 23.70
N ASN A 743 25.05 16.42 23.99
CA ASN A 743 25.09 17.09 25.29
C ASN A 743 23.81 16.83 26.07
N LEU A 744 23.81 15.76 26.87
CA LEU A 744 22.65 15.38 27.70
C LEU A 744 22.48 16.22 28.98
N ARG A 745 23.20 17.34 29.13
CA ARG A 745 22.84 18.38 30.11
C ARG A 745 21.69 19.24 29.65
N ARG A 746 21.30 19.16 28.37
CA ARG A 746 20.04 19.70 27.88
C ARG A 746 18.96 18.66 28.12
N GLN A 747 17.75 19.11 28.45
CA GLN A 747 16.61 18.20 28.46
C GLN A 747 16.51 17.55 27.08
N THR A 748 16.42 16.23 27.07
CA THR A 748 16.38 15.40 25.86
C THR A 748 15.14 14.53 25.94
N ASN A 749 14.38 14.47 24.86
CA ASN A 749 13.26 13.54 24.77
C ASN A 749 13.77 12.12 24.52
N ALA A 750 13.13 11.13 25.13
CA ALA A 750 13.59 9.76 25.13
C ALA A 750 13.43 9.08 23.77
N GLU A 751 12.43 9.48 22.98
CA GLU A 751 12.18 9.00 21.62
C GLU A 751 13.28 9.38 20.63
N ASN A 752 14.12 10.38 20.98
CA ASN A 752 15.30 10.79 20.21
C ASN A 752 16.52 9.86 20.42
N TYR A 753 16.27 8.57 20.68
CA TYR A 753 17.29 7.53 20.80
C TYR A 753 17.97 7.26 19.44
N ASP A 754 19.21 6.77 19.49
CA ASP A 754 19.97 6.35 18.31
C ASP A 754 19.75 4.85 17.98
N ASP A 755 19.43 4.03 18.99
CA ASP A 755 19.10 2.60 18.84
C ASP A 755 18.23 2.11 20.00
N TYR A 756 17.57 0.96 19.85
CA TYR A 756 16.67 0.41 20.84
C TYR A 756 16.49 -1.11 20.80
N LYS A 757 15.87 -1.70 21.81
CA LYS A 757 15.36 -3.07 21.78
C LYS A 757 14.13 -3.18 22.68
N GLY A 758 13.07 -3.79 22.16
CA GLY A 758 11.91 -4.17 22.98
C GLY A 758 11.19 -2.98 23.62
N VAL A 759 11.19 -1.83 22.96
CA VAL A 759 10.40 -0.66 23.36
C VAL A 759 9.41 -0.32 22.25
N LEU A 760 8.40 0.47 22.62
CA LEU A 760 7.48 1.13 21.71
C LEU A 760 7.45 2.61 22.08
N ILE A 761 7.10 3.44 21.11
CA ILE A 761 6.79 4.85 21.36
C ILE A 761 5.30 4.94 21.70
N THR A 762 4.99 5.80 22.65
CA THR A 762 3.67 6.00 23.24
C THR A 762 3.46 7.49 23.45
N GLU A 763 2.22 7.94 23.55
CA GLU A 763 1.96 9.35 23.78
C GLU A 763 2.40 9.77 25.19
N GLU A 764 3.00 10.96 25.29
CA GLU A 764 3.26 11.60 26.57
C GLU A 764 1.94 12.10 27.15
N SER A 765 1.21 12.90 26.37
CA SER A 765 -0.11 13.39 26.77
C SER A 765 -1.05 13.52 25.58
N LYS A 766 -2.34 13.68 25.90
CA LYS A 766 -3.38 13.99 24.92
C LYS A 766 -3.12 15.30 24.17
N TYR A 767 -2.32 16.21 24.75
CA TYR A 767 -2.04 17.53 24.19
C TYR A 767 -0.78 17.59 23.32
N GLY A 768 0.03 16.53 23.31
CA GLY A 768 1.26 16.46 22.49
C GLY A 768 2.36 15.66 23.18
N GLY A 769 3.47 15.50 22.48
CA GLY A 769 4.65 14.79 22.98
C GLY A 769 4.56 13.27 22.83
N ASP A 770 5.73 12.68 22.60
CA ASP A 770 5.95 11.24 22.54
C ASP A 770 6.87 10.83 23.70
N ALA A 771 6.77 9.58 24.11
CA ALA A 771 7.57 8.97 25.15
C ALA A 771 7.90 7.52 24.77
N VAL A 772 8.80 6.89 25.52
CA VAL A 772 9.23 5.52 25.26
C VAL A 772 8.79 4.60 26.40
N LYS A 773 8.11 3.50 26.07
CA LYS A 773 7.70 2.46 27.02
C LYS A 773 8.35 1.11 26.72
N SER A 774 8.65 0.34 27.76
CA SER A 774 9.07 -1.05 27.59
C SER A 774 7.92 -1.92 27.05
N SER A 775 8.21 -2.75 26.05
CA SER A 775 7.29 -3.75 25.51
C SER A 775 7.74 -5.19 25.79
N THR A 776 9.03 -5.42 26.04
CA THR A 776 9.57 -6.72 26.42
C THR A 776 10.43 -6.66 27.69
N ALA A 777 10.75 -7.82 28.27
CA ALA A 777 11.78 -7.91 29.29
C ALA A 777 13.16 -7.49 28.73
N ASN A 778 13.99 -6.85 29.56
CA ASN A 778 15.32 -6.34 29.19
C ASN A 778 15.30 -5.36 28.01
N ALA A 779 14.20 -4.61 27.86
CA ALA A 779 14.10 -3.54 26.88
C ALA A 779 15.13 -2.44 27.16
N TRP A 780 15.58 -1.75 26.11
CA TRP A 780 16.50 -0.62 26.26
C TRP A 780 16.40 0.38 25.12
N ILE A 781 16.80 1.62 25.40
CA ILE A 781 17.13 2.65 24.40
C ILE A 781 18.58 3.09 24.58
N ALA A 782 19.21 3.51 23.49
CA ALA A 782 20.61 3.91 23.45
C ALA A 782 20.79 5.31 22.87
N PHE A 783 21.71 6.06 23.45
CA PHE A 783 22.15 7.36 22.98
C PHE A 783 23.64 7.29 22.67
N HIS A 784 24.03 7.62 21.44
CA HIS A 784 25.41 7.48 20.95
C HIS A 784 26.20 8.80 21.06
N ASP A 785 27.53 8.68 21.07
CA ASP A 785 28.54 9.74 21.27
C ASP A 785 28.13 10.81 22.29
N VAL A 786 27.80 10.37 23.51
CA VAL A 786 27.44 11.26 24.61
C VAL A 786 28.70 11.64 25.37
N ARG A 787 28.96 12.95 25.48
CA ARG A 787 30.13 13.45 26.18
C ARG A 787 29.85 13.74 27.66
N PHE A 788 30.43 12.94 28.55
CA PHE A 788 30.44 13.19 29.98
C PHE A 788 31.60 14.11 30.39
N LYS A 789 31.30 15.06 31.27
CA LYS A 789 32.21 16.04 31.89
C LYS A 789 32.03 16.07 33.42
N GLY A 790 31.79 14.91 34.02
CA GLY A 790 31.70 14.72 35.47
C GLY A 790 30.31 14.93 36.08
N GLU A 791 29.26 14.70 35.30
CA GLU A 791 27.86 14.68 35.77
C GLU A 791 27.70 13.66 36.91
N LYS A 792 26.92 14.02 37.94
CA LYS A 792 26.72 13.23 39.16
C LYS A 792 25.26 12.91 39.44
N ARG A 793 24.34 13.52 38.72
CA ARG A 793 22.90 13.31 38.88
C ARG A 793 22.21 13.20 37.52
N ILE A 794 21.04 12.59 37.52
CA ILE A 794 20.10 12.59 36.42
C ILE A 794 18.72 12.94 36.96
N LYS A 795 17.97 13.72 36.19
CA LYS A 795 16.55 13.98 36.37
C LYS A 795 15.82 13.39 35.16
N ALA A 796 14.72 12.68 35.39
CA ALA A 796 13.92 12.11 34.33
C ALA A 796 12.42 12.22 34.64
N LYS A 797 11.62 12.43 33.60
CA LYS A 797 10.15 12.37 33.66
C LYS A 797 9.73 10.97 33.24
N VAL A 798 9.11 10.25 34.16
CA VAL A 798 8.81 8.81 34.04
C VAL A 798 7.37 8.52 34.43
N ALA A 799 6.84 7.42 33.93
CA ALA A 799 5.54 6.88 34.31
C ALA A 799 5.62 5.36 34.37
N SER A 800 4.75 4.73 35.15
CA SER A 800 4.63 3.28 35.20
C SER A 800 3.26 2.83 35.71
N ARG A 801 2.96 1.56 35.46
CA ARG A 801 1.87 0.84 36.13
C ARG A 801 2.48 -0.31 36.95
N GLY A 802 2.51 -0.15 38.26
CA GLY A 802 3.09 -1.12 39.20
C GLY A 802 4.57 -0.91 39.56
N GLY A 803 5.16 0.24 39.18
CA GLY A 803 6.55 0.56 39.49
C GLY A 803 7.59 -0.19 38.65
N GLY A 804 8.86 0.18 38.81
CA GLY A 804 9.98 -0.48 38.15
C GLY A 804 11.29 0.27 38.28
N GLU A 805 12.21 0.01 37.35
CA GLU A 805 13.55 0.56 37.39
C GLU A 805 14.08 0.79 35.97
N ILE A 806 14.80 1.90 35.76
CA ILE A 806 15.57 2.16 34.55
C ILE A 806 17.05 2.24 34.92
N GLY A 807 17.80 1.18 34.62
CA GLY A 807 19.25 1.15 34.84
C GLY A 807 19.99 1.94 33.77
N ILE A 808 21.09 2.61 34.14
CA ILE A 808 21.88 3.47 33.25
C ILE A 808 23.26 2.85 33.07
N PHE A 809 23.58 2.41 31.87
CA PHE A 809 24.79 1.68 31.54
C PHE A 809 25.63 2.43 30.50
N LEU A 810 26.95 2.35 30.63
CA LEU A 810 27.89 2.82 29.63
C LEU A 810 28.31 1.69 28.69
N ASP A 811 28.33 2.00 27.40
CA ASP A 811 28.93 1.25 26.29
C ASP A 811 28.31 -0.11 25.94
N HIS A 812 27.53 -0.73 26.84
CA HIS A 812 26.76 -1.94 26.56
C HIS A 812 25.57 -2.10 27.55
N PRO A 813 24.37 -2.53 27.11
CA PRO A 813 23.17 -2.55 27.98
C PRO A 813 23.21 -3.60 29.10
N GLN A 814 23.98 -4.69 28.94
CA GLN A 814 24.10 -5.74 29.98
C GLN A 814 25.50 -5.85 30.61
N LYS A 815 26.55 -5.90 29.78
CA LYS A 815 27.96 -6.02 30.19
C LYS A 815 28.62 -4.68 30.51
N GLY A 816 27.94 -3.56 30.21
CA GLY A 816 28.48 -2.23 30.40
C GLY A 816 28.57 -1.85 31.87
N LYS A 817 29.35 -0.82 32.17
CA LYS A 817 29.43 -0.30 33.53
C LYS A 817 28.12 0.40 33.88
N GLN A 818 27.37 -0.13 34.84
CA GLN A 818 26.21 0.57 35.39
C GLN A 818 26.68 1.79 36.19
N ILE A 819 26.25 2.97 35.78
CA ILE A 819 26.61 4.23 36.44
C ILE A 819 25.48 4.78 37.30
N GLY A 820 24.24 4.34 37.11
CA GLY A 820 23.13 4.77 37.95
C GLY A 820 21.87 3.96 37.71
N SER A 821 20.83 4.36 38.41
CA SER A 821 19.52 3.76 38.24
C SER A 821 18.41 4.69 38.70
N LEU A 822 17.35 4.78 37.90
CA LEU A 822 16.12 5.50 38.21
C LEU A 822 15.10 4.53 38.79
N LYS A 823 14.75 4.69 40.07
CA LYS A 823 13.65 3.93 40.69
C LYS A 823 12.33 4.59 40.28
N VAL A 824 11.59 3.93 39.40
CA VAL A 824 10.34 4.44 38.84
C VAL A 824 9.19 4.06 39.77
N PRO A 825 8.52 5.01 40.43
CA PRO A 825 7.39 4.70 41.30
C PRO A 825 6.19 4.26 40.47
N ASP A 826 5.24 3.57 41.10
CA ASP A 826 3.92 3.41 40.50
C ASP A 826 3.26 4.78 40.37
N THR A 827 2.90 5.15 39.14
CA THR A 827 2.18 6.39 38.84
C THR A 827 0.72 6.13 38.51
N SER A 828 0.25 4.89 38.70
CA SER A 828 -1.11 4.46 38.42
C SER A 828 -1.47 4.54 36.93
N GLY A 829 -0.49 4.60 36.03
CA GLY A 829 -0.71 4.65 34.58
C GLY A 829 0.36 5.43 33.82
N LEU A 830 0.38 5.23 32.49
CA LEU A 830 1.38 5.81 31.59
C LEU A 830 1.11 7.28 31.21
N HIS A 831 -0.04 7.84 31.60
CA HIS A 831 -0.37 9.26 31.39
C HIS A 831 -0.14 10.14 32.65
N ASN A 832 0.34 9.54 33.74
CA ASN A 832 0.59 10.21 35.00
C ASN A 832 2.10 10.37 35.22
N TRP A 833 2.69 11.41 34.66
CA TRP A 833 4.14 11.57 34.68
C TRP A 833 4.65 12.15 35.99
N LYS A 834 5.73 11.56 36.52
CA LYS A 834 6.47 12.10 37.67
C LYS A 834 7.91 12.38 37.29
N THR A 835 8.40 13.52 37.75
CA THR A 835 9.83 13.84 37.68
C THR A 835 10.53 13.20 38.87
N ILE A 836 11.53 12.36 38.59
CA ILE A 836 12.39 11.75 39.62
C ILE A 836 13.85 12.12 39.39
N LYS A 837 14.66 11.96 40.43
CA LYS A 837 16.12 12.18 40.38
C LYS A 837 16.86 10.98 40.92
N ALA A 838 18.04 10.71 40.36
CA ALA A 838 18.95 9.69 40.86
C ALA A 838 20.41 10.17 40.79
N SER A 839 21.25 9.62 41.66
CA SER A 839 22.69 9.78 41.59
C SER A 839 23.27 8.91 40.49
N VAL A 840 24.26 9.43 39.75
CA VAL A 840 25.06 8.68 38.78
C VAL A 840 26.54 8.76 39.17
N ARG A 841 27.28 7.68 38.96
CA ARG A 841 28.72 7.62 39.17
C ARG A 841 29.40 8.56 38.19
N LYS A 842 30.25 9.44 38.72
CA LYS A 842 31.06 10.38 37.93
C LYS A 842 31.78 9.64 36.81
N SER A 843 31.53 10.06 35.58
CA SER A 843 32.12 9.50 34.37
C SER A 843 32.69 10.63 33.51
N ALA A 844 33.63 10.32 32.62
CA ALA A 844 34.30 11.29 31.76
C ALA A 844 34.64 10.63 30.42
N GLY A 845 34.65 11.43 29.36
CA GLY A 845 34.87 10.94 28.00
C GLY A 845 33.56 10.77 27.24
N THR A 846 33.66 10.16 26.06
CA THR A 846 32.55 9.98 25.13
C THR A 846 32.12 8.52 25.14
N HIS A 847 30.84 8.29 25.43
CA HIS A 847 30.29 6.94 25.65
C HIS A 847 28.98 6.75 24.88
N ARG A 848 28.59 5.48 24.71
CA ARG A 848 27.19 5.15 24.46
C ARG A 848 26.47 4.98 25.78
N ILE A 849 25.29 5.58 25.93
CA ILE A 849 24.48 5.42 27.13
C ILE A 849 23.30 4.53 26.80
N TYR A 850 23.06 3.54 27.65
CA TYR A 850 21.90 2.67 27.58
C TYR A 850 20.99 2.90 28.78
N PHE A 851 19.72 3.16 28.53
CA PHE A 851 18.66 3.06 29.53
C PHE A 851 18.00 1.69 29.41
N VAL A 852 18.09 0.88 30.46
CA VAL A 852 17.63 -0.51 30.47
C VAL A 852 16.43 -0.63 31.40
N PHE A 853 15.28 -0.99 30.83
CA PHE A 853 13.99 -0.97 31.49
C PHE A 853 13.74 -2.31 32.20
N LYS A 854 13.34 -2.22 33.47
CA LYS A 854 12.86 -3.34 34.29
C LYS A 854 11.45 -3.01 34.78
N GLY A 855 10.48 -3.85 34.43
CA GLY A 855 9.07 -3.59 34.67
C GLY A 855 8.40 -2.82 33.52
N LYS A 856 7.11 -2.51 33.69
CA LYS A 856 6.30 -1.75 32.73
C LYS A 856 6.45 -0.25 32.99
N VAL A 857 7.56 0.28 32.53
CA VAL A 857 8.00 1.66 32.79
C VAL A 857 8.13 2.43 31.48
N ALA A 858 7.87 3.73 31.55
CA ALA A 858 8.03 4.67 30.46
C ALA A 858 8.87 5.87 30.90
N ILE A 859 9.53 6.49 29.93
CA ILE A 859 10.35 7.68 30.08
C ILE A 859 10.03 8.64 28.93
N ASP A 860 9.73 9.88 29.29
CA ASP A 860 9.41 10.97 28.36
C ASP A 860 10.67 11.79 28.11
N THR A 861 11.17 12.48 29.13
CA THR A 861 12.36 13.33 29.03
C THR A 861 13.37 13.02 30.10
N PHE A 862 14.64 13.35 29.85
CA PHE A 862 15.68 13.27 30.86
C PHE A 862 16.79 14.32 30.67
N GLN A 863 17.57 14.54 31.72
CA GLN A 863 18.67 15.51 31.76
C GLN A 863 19.70 15.10 32.81
N PHE A 864 20.99 15.12 32.46
CA PHE A 864 22.10 14.93 33.40
C PHE A 864 22.53 16.27 34.01
N GLU A 865 22.90 16.22 35.30
CA GLU A 865 23.26 17.37 36.13
C GLU A 865 24.65 17.15 36.78
N ARG A 866 25.36 18.23 37.10
CA ARG A 866 26.69 18.20 37.73
C ARG A 866 26.65 17.88 39.22
#